data_AF-A0A8E5HKU1-F1
#
_entry.id   AF-A0A8E5HKU1-F1
#
_cell.length_a   1.000
_cell.length_b   1.000
_cell.length_c   1.000
_cell.angle_alpha   90.00
_cell.angle_beta   90.00
_cell.angle_gamma   90.00
#
_symmetry.space_group_name_H-M   'P 1'
#
loop_
_entity.id
_entity.type
_entity.pdbx_description
1 polymer ?
#
loop_
_entity_poly.entity_id
_entity_poly.type
_entity_poly.pdbx_seq_one_letter_code
_entity_poly.pdbx_strand_id
1 'polypeptide(L)'
;MAAVQPAASASSASASSASAPAGEPPIQTQTQTQMQIQMQIQIQQPQRAAKRAFRDSPGNSSLKKWKPKRTKRERNMTEGSSEEVLRRDIEDLLASRGVNLQSSDHGEQEQQEQQEQEQQQQQQQQHEPLPQQGTETEVDVVELSSTGDGLALRPGSDQVYVVPFTVPGDVARVKVHRHVLHEHHTVADFVAIVKPSPLRDDARVRCRYFSSCGGCQFQMLDYAEQLRLKKTVLEKAYRNFSSLAPGLVPPVGDTIGSPLEYGYRTKLTPHFDGPPGSRPARKNRPRGAFESCPDIGFMRKGQRKVLDIEDCPIGTSAVRLGMARERARMQREYQNYHRGATILLRENTRRYPKDQAAAAAAAAAAAIRAGEEAGPEAEAGQAESQQPPPTTDQPVPLTATATATATATTEVEAEDFVDVKSCETDSKATTTEYVGDHVFTNPAGSFFQNNNSILPRFTAYVRDRILPPPSSGTPIKYLIDAYSGSGLFTITLASAFQHSTGIDIAADSIASARSNASLNGLGDDRCSFIAADAGELFGSVAYPADETVVVLDPPRKGCDADFLAQLRRFAPRRILYVSCNVHTQARDVGVLVRGDGQGARYAIESLVGFDFFPQTGHVEGVAILNRCEAQSAGHSAAAKDCPANI
;
A
#
# COMPACT_ATOMS: atom_id res chain seq x y z
N MET A 1 -18.94 6.82 73.01
CA MET A 1 -19.97 5.80 73.33
C MET A 1 -19.65 4.55 72.49
N ALA A 2 -20.01 3.36 72.98
CA ALA A 2 -19.64 2.03 72.44
C ALA A 2 -19.67 1.93 70.88
N ALA A 3 -18.74 1.28 70.16
CA ALA A 3 -17.84 0.14 70.41
C ALA A 3 -18.54 -1.23 70.57
N VAL A 4 -18.74 -1.98 69.47
CA VAL A 4 -18.71 -3.47 69.41
C VAL A 4 -18.26 -3.94 68.02
N GLN A 5 -17.18 -4.72 67.99
CA GLN A 5 -16.92 -5.85 67.09
C GLN A 5 -16.75 -7.09 68.01
N PRO A 6 -16.51 -8.31 67.50
CA PRO A 6 -17.27 -9.09 66.52
C PRO A 6 -17.66 -10.45 67.14
N ALA A 7 -18.20 -11.39 66.36
CA ALA A 7 -18.26 -12.81 66.77
C ALA A 7 -18.08 -13.75 65.58
N ALA A 8 -17.05 -14.60 65.66
CA ALA A 8 -16.90 -15.79 64.85
C ALA A 8 -17.03 -17.03 65.77
N SER A 9 -17.52 -18.15 65.24
CA SER A 9 -17.47 -19.44 65.92
C SER A 9 -17.30 -20.56 64.90
N ALA A 10 -16.22 -21.31 65.03
CA ALA A 10 -15.89 -22.47 64.21
C ALA A 10 -16.31 -23.79 64.90
N SER A 11 -15.78 -24.91 64.38
CA SER A 11 -15.88 -26.30 64.88
C SER A 11 -17.17 -27.07 64.52
N SER A 12 -17.16 -28.38 64.27
CA SER A 12 -16.07 -29.33 63.90
C SER A 12 -16.65 -30.73 63.69
N ALA A 13 -16.08 -31.55 62.78
CA ALA A 13 -15.86 -33.01 62.92
C ALA A 13 -17.05 -33.96 63.26
N SER A 14 -17.10 -35.26 62.90
CA SER A 14 -16.31 -36.13 62.00
C SER A 14 -17.01 -37.53 61.95
N ALA A 15 -16.63 -38.37 60.96
CA ALA A 15 -16.67 -39.85 61.01
C ALA A 15 -18.07 -40.57 61.04
N SER A 16 -18.26 -41.80 60.54
CA SER A 16 -17.45 -42.68 59.64
C SER A 16 -18.24 -43.97 59.24
N SER A 17 -17.60 -44.84 58.44
CA SER A 17 -17.93 -46.27 58.15
C SER A 17 -19.09 -46.54 57.17
N ALA A 18 -19.12 -47.61 56.35
CA ALA A 18 -18.13 -48.54 55.75
C ALA A 18 -18.90 -49.29 54.60
N SER A 19 -18.38 -50.11 53.67
CA SER A 19 -17.12 -50.87 53.54
C SER A 19 -16.83 -51.22 52.05
N ALA A 20 -15.56 -51.51 51.73
CA ALA A 20 -15.07 -52.06 50.44
C ALA A 20 -15.15 -53.63 50.44
N PRO A 21 -14.37 -54.45 49.68
CA PRO A 21 -13.39 -54.25 48.57
C PRO A 21 -13.86 -54.98 47.27
N ALA A 22 -13.09 -55.38 46.24
CA ALA A 22 -11.65 -55.41 45.85
C ALA A 22 -11.57 -55.45 44.28
N GLY A 23 -10.44 -55.36 43.58
CA GLY A 23 -9.05 -55.01 43.94
C GLY A 23 -8.10 -55.09 42.71
N GLU A 24 -7.15 -54.14 42.63
CA GLU A 24 -5.70 -54.26 42.31
C GLU A 24 -5.12 -55.16 41.17
N PRO A 25 -3.88 -54.91 40.69
CA PRO A 25 -3.25 -53.68 40.15
C PRO A 25 -2.34 -54.06 38.91
N PRO A 26 -1.12 -53.51 38.58
CA PRO A 26 -0.46 -52.23 38.90
C PRO A 26 0.28 -51.50 37.72
N ILE A 27 0.81 -50.28 38.02
CA ILE A 27 2.18 -49.75 37.68
C ILE A 27 2.50 -48.99 36.35
N GLN A 28 3.01 -47.75 36.56
CA GLN A 28 4.08 -46.95 35.89
C GLN A 28 3.95 -46.30 34.48
N THR A 29 4.02 -44.95 34.52
CA THR A 29 4.87 -43.97 33.81
C THR A 29 5.45 -44.20 32.39
N GLN A 30 5.56 -43.05 31.69
CA GLN A 30 6.61 -42.61 30.74
C GLN A 30 6.46 -42.86 29.20
N THR A 31 6.44 -41.73 28.49
CA THR A 31 7.10 -41.40 27.19
C THR A 31 6.98 -42.27 25.93
N GLN A 32 6.75 -41.56 24.82
CA GLN A 32 7.19 -41.82 23.45
C GLN A 32 6.74 -43.10 22.72
N THR A 33 6.11 -42.90 21.56
CA THR A 33 6.39 -43.75 20.38
C THR A 33 6.32 -42.92 19.10
N GLN A 34 7.48 -42.66 18.48
CA GLN A 34 7.54 -42.39 17.05
C GLN A 34 7.54 -43.73 16.31
N MET A 35 6.87 -43.84 15.16
CA MET A 35 7.54 -44.07 13.85
C MET A 35 6.54 -44.44 12.74
N GLN A 36 6.65 -43.67 11.65
CA GLN A 36 6.63 -44.07 10.23
C GLN A 36 5.85 -45.33 9.77
N ILE A 37 5.05 -45.17 8.72
CA ILE A 37 5.31 -45.79 7.39
C ILE A 37 4.56 -45.02 6.29
N GLN A 38 5.18 -44.92 5.11
CA GLN A 38 4.62 -44.28 3.91
C GLN A 38 3.74 -45.27 3.12
N MET A 39 2.72 -44.79 2.39
CA MET A 39 2.72 -44.79 0.91
C MET A 39 1.42 -44.29 0.26
N GLN A 40 1.63 -43.47 -0.78
CA GLN A 40 0.86 -43.38 -2.04
C GLN A 40 -0.68 -43.28 -2.02
N ILE A 41 -1.17 -42.09 -2.40
CA ILE A 41 -2.31 -41.99 -3.33
C ILE A 41 -1.85 -41.15 -4.53
N GLN A 42 -1.91 -41.75 -5.73
CA GLN A 42 -1.54 -41.11 -6.98
C GLN A 42 -2.67 -40.18 -7.46
N ILE A 43 -2.37 -38.91 -7.71
CA ILE A 43 -3.22 -38.06 -8.55
C ILE A 43 -2.75 -38.23 -10.00
N GLN A 44 -3.49 -39.01 -10.80
CA GLN A 44 -3.22 -39.16 -12.22
C GLN A 44 -3.63 -37.91 -13.00
N GLN A 45 -2.68 -37.34 -13.74
CA GLN A 45 -2.95 -36.33 -14.77
C GLN A 45 -3.44 -37.02 -16.06
N PRO A 46 -4.48 -36.52 -16.73
CA PRO A 46 -4.77 -36.92 -18.11
C PRO A 46 -3.72 -36.33 -19.06
N GLN A 47 -2.97 -37.19 -19.74
CA GLN A 47 -1.99 -36.77 -20.74
C GLN A 47 -2.65 -36.26 -22.03
N ARG A 48 -1.93 -35.39 -22.76
CA ARG A 48 -2.29 -35.00 -24.13
C ARG A 48 -2.23 -36.22 -25.05
N ALA A 49 -3.32 -36.54 -25.73
CA ALA A 49 -3.33 -37.42 -26.89
C ALA A 49 -3.71 -36.61 -28.14
N ALA A 50 -2.83 -36.58 -29.14
CA ALA A 50 -3.12 -35.98 -30.44
C ALA A 50 -3.74 -37.03 -31.37
N LYS A 51 -4.90 -36.74 -31.96
CA LYS A 51 -5.41 -37.43 -33.16
C LYS A 51 -6.10 -36.42 -34.07
N ARG A 52 -5.63 -36.34 -35.32
CA ARG A 52 -6.34 -35.67 -36.41
C ARG A 52 -7.60 -36.47 -36.74
N ALA A 53 -8.72 -35.79 -36.94
CA ALA A 53 -9.87 -36.32 -37.67
C ALA A 53 -10.24 -35.29 -38.75
N PHE A 54 -10.08 -35.69 -40.00
CA PHE A 54 -10.43 -34.90 -41.18
C PHE A 54 -11.88 -35.23 -41.55
N ARG A 55 -12.75 -34.23 -41.67
CA ARG A 55 -14.11 -34.43 -42.19
C ARG A 55 -14.69 -33.13 -42.75
N ASP A 56 -14.78 -33.06 -44.07
CA ASP A 56 -15.40 -31.94 -44.78
C ASP A 56 -16.92 -31.93 -44.60
N SER A 57 -17.48 -30.73 -44.50
CA SER A 57 -18.81 -30.38 -45.04
C SER A 57 -18.90 -28.86 -45.18
N PRO A 58 -19.37 -28.32 -46.33
CA PRO A 58 -19.27 -26.91 -46.63
C PRO A 58 -20.51 -26.10 -46.19
N GLY A 59 -20.32 -24.78 -46.06
CA GLY A 59 -21.41 -23.80 -46.06
C GLY A 59 -21.74 -23.17 -44.69
N ASN A 60 -21.15 -22.00 -44.42
CA ASN A 60 -21.85 -20.71 -44.52
C ASN A 60 -20.92 -19.59 -44.03
N SER A 61 -20.47 -18.72 -44.93
CA SER A 61 -19.44 -17.70 -44.66
C SER A 61 -20.03 -16.45 -44.00
N SER A 62 -20.20 -16.47 -42.68
CA SER A 62 -20.31 -15.23 -41.90
C SER A 62 -18.93 -14.63 -41.68
N LEU A 63 -18.74 -13.39 -42.14
CA LEU A 63 -17.51 -12.61 -41.96
C LEU A 63 -17.27 -12.30 -40.48
N LYS A 64 -16.57 -13.19 -39.78
CA LYS A 64 -16.08 -12.94 -38.43
C LYS A 64 -15.04 -11.80 -38.48
N LYS A 65 -15.47 -10.58 -38.14
CA LYS A 65 -14.59 -9.41 -37.93
C LYS A 65 -13.35 -9.85 -37.13
N TRP A 66 -12.19 -9.79 -37.76
CA TRP A 66 -10.91 -10.14 -37.14
C TRP A 66 -10.53 -9.05 -36.14
N LYS A 67 -10.89 -9.25 -34.86
CA LYS A 67 -10.37 -8.39 -33.79
C LYS A 67 -8.85 -8.63 -33.67
N PRO A 68 -8.00 -7.59 -33.77
CA PRO A 68 -6.57 -7.76 -33.56
C PRO A 68 -6.32 -8.35 -32.17
N LYS A 69 -5.41 -9.33 -32.08
CA LYS A 69 -5.10 -9.98 -30.81
C LYS A 69 -4.29 -9.02 -29.95
N ARG A 70 -4.94 -8.41 -28.95
CA ARG A 70 -4.30 -7.58 -27.92
C ARG A 70 -2.96 -8.19 -27.48
N THR A 71 -1.90 -7.39 -27.40
CA THR A 71 -0.58 -7.89 -27.01
C THR A 71 -0.64 -8.53 -25.62
N LYS A 72 0.38 -9.33 -25.26
CA LYS A 72 0.44 -9.91 -23.89
C LYS A 72 0.50 -8.81 -22.82
N ARG A 73 1.04 -7.63 -23.16
CA ARG A 73 1.11 -6.46 -22.28
C ARG A 73 -0.27 -5.81 -22.13
N GLU A 74 -0.94 -5.46 -23.22
CA GLU A 74 -2.32 -4.92 -23.18
C GLU A 74 -3.29 -5.84 -22.45
N ARG A 75 -3.17 -7.17 -22.58
CA ARG A 75 -4.03 -8.13 -21.87
C ARG A 75 -3.75 -8.22 -20.36
N ASN A 76 -2.61 -7.71 -19.92
CA ASN A 76 -2.20 -7.66 -18.51
C ASN A 76 -2.35 -6.26 -17.90
N MET A 77 -2.70 -5.24 -18.69
CA MET A 77 -2.94 -3.89 -18.20
C MET A 77 -4.28 -3.88 -17.45
N THR A 78 -4.21 -3.84 -16.12
CA THR A 78 -5.38 -3.72 -15.25
C THR A 78 -5.81 -2.27 -15.14
N GLU A 79 -7.10 -2.07 -14.95
CA GLU A 79 -7.68 -0.73 -14.82
C GLU A 79 -7.10 0.03 -13.61
N GLY A 80 -6.75 1.30 -13.81
CA GLY A 80 -6.09 2.13 -12.79
C GLY A 80 -4.68 1.67 -12.42
N SER A 81 -4.01 0.89 -13.30
CA SER A 81 -2.59 0.57 -13.18
C SER A 81 -1.70 1.73 -13.59
N SER A 82 -0.47 1.80 -13.06
CA SER A 82 0.49 2.85 -13.40
C SER A 82 0.81 2.93 -14.90
N GLU A 83 0.72 1.82 -15.65
CA GLU A 83 0.92 1.83 -17.11
C GLU A 83 -0.26 2.49 -17.84
N GLU A 84 -1.49 2.24 -17.41
CA GLU A 84 -2.68 2.86 -18.01
C GLU A 84 -2.78 4.35 -17.66
N VAL A 85 -2.49 4.69 -16.40
CA VAL A 85 -2.45 6.08 -15.92
C VAL A 85 -1.43 6.88 -16.72
N LEU A 86 -0.21 6.35 -16.88
CA LEU A 86 0.83 6.98 -17.69
C LEU A 86 0.42 7.14 -19.15
N ARG A 87 -0.16 6.11 -19.78
CA ARG A 87 -0.71 6.19 -21.14
C ARG A 87 -1.71 7.36 -21.25
N ARG A 88 -2.59 7.53 -20.25
CA ARG A 88 -3.60 8.56 -20.28
C ARG A 88 -3.03 9.97 -20.11
N ASP A 89 -2.03 10.16 -19.23
CA ASP A 89 -1.30 11.42 -19.14
C ASP A 89 -0.59 11.78 -20.47
N ILE A 90 -0.03 10.78 -21.17
CA ILE A 90 0.60 10.95 -22.49
C ILE A 90 -0.43 11.37 -23.56
N GLU A 91 -1.60 10.73 -23.58
CA GLU A 91 -2.72 11.08 -24.46
C GLU A 91 -3.21 12.52 -24.23
N ASP A 92 -3.42 12.89 -22.96
CA ASP A 92 -3.86 14.24 -22.59
C ASP A 92 -2.82 15.31 -22.98
N LEU A 93 -1.52 15.03 -22.79
CA LEU A 93 -0.42 15.92 -23.20
C LEU A 93 -0.37 16.10 -24.71
N LEU A 94 -0.47 15.03 -25.49
CA LEU A 94 -0.44 15.08 -26.96
C LEU A 94 -1.69 15.78 -27.52
N ALA A 95 -2.87 15.50 -26.96
CA ALA A 95 -4.11 16.20 -27.30
C ALA A 95 -4.02 17.70 -27.01
N SER A 96 -3.41 18.11 -25.88
CA SER A 96 -3.22 19.53 -25.54
C SER A 96 -2.35 20.31 -26.54
N ARG A 97 -1.55 19.59 -27.34
CA ARG A 97 -0.65 20.12 -28.38
C ARG A 97 -1.23 20.01 -29.80
N GLY A 98 -2.47 19.52 -29.93
CA GLY A 98 -3.12 19.31 -31.24
C GLY A 98 -2.67 18.05 -31.97
N VAL A 99 -1.87 17.17 -31.34
CA VAL A 99 -1.51 15.87 -31.90
C VAL A 99 -2.67 14.91 -31.70
N ASN A 100 -3.51 14.75 -32.72
CA ASN A 100 -4.65 13.85 -32.65
C ASN A 100 -4.20 12.38 -32.83
N LEU A 101 -4.15 11.64 -31.72
CA LEU A 101 -3.85 10.20 -31.72
C LEU A 101 -5.00 9.32 -32.25
N GLN A 102 -6.17 9.89 -32.57
CA GLN A 102 -7.27 9.12 -33.17
C GLN A 102 -6.99 8.78 -34.64
N SER A 103 -6.22 7.71 -34.85
CA SER A 103 -6.18 6.97 -36.12
C SER A 103 -6.34 5.47 -35.84
N SER A 104 -7.15 4.79 -36.66
CA SER A 104 -7.50 3.36 -36.58
C SER A 104 -8.46 2.90 -35.46
N ASP A 105 -9.69 3.44 -35.45
CA ASP A 105 -10.86 2.57 -35.25
C ASP A 105 -11.60 2.45 -36.60
N HIS A 106 -12.04 1.24 -36.95
CA HIS A 106 -12.38 0.90 -38.35
C HIS A 106 -13.84 1.19 -38.71
N GLY A 107 -14.07 2.17 -39.57
CA GLY A 107 -15.32 2.29 -40.33
C GLY A 107 -15.40 3.52 -41.25
N GLU A 108 -15.45 3.27 -42.58
CA GLU A 108 -15.94 4.17 -43.65
C GLU A 108 -15.06 5.41 -43.98
N GLN A 109 -14.71 5.75 -45.23
CA GLN A 109 -15.04 5.25 -46.59
C GLN A 109 -13.88 5.52 -47.60
N GLU A 110 -13.75 4.71 -48.65
CA GLU A 110 -12.64 4.65 -49.62
C GLU A 110 -12.55 5.83 -50.63
N GLN A 111 -12.56 7.09 -50.19
CA GLN A 111 -12.37 8.25 -51.09
C GLN A 111 -11.41 9.35 -50.59
N GLN A 112 -10.86 9.25 -49.38
CA GLN A 112 -9.86 10.20 -48.87
C GLN A 112 -8.40 9.78 -49.13
N GLU A 113 -8.15 8.51 -49.46
CA GLU A 113 -6.80 7.92 -49.57
C GLU A 113 -5.87 8.62 -50.58
N GLN A 114 -6.40 9.30 -51.61
CA GLN A 114 -5.57 10.02 -52.59
C GLN A 114 -5.14 11.43 -52.13
N GLN A 115 -5.96 12.11 -51.32
CA GLN A 115 -5.56 13.41 -50.72
C GLN A 115 -4.73 13.21 -49.45
N GLU A 116 -5.01 12.14 -48.69
CA GLU A 116 -4.17 11.77 -47.54
C GLU A 116 -2.77 11.32 -47.97
N GLN A 117 -2.59 10.64 -49.10
CA GLN A 117 -1.25 10.24 -49.57
C GLN A 117 -0.36 11.43 -49.96
N GLU A 118 -0.92 12.50 -50.55
CA GLU A 118 -0.15 13.73 -50.82
C GLU A 118 0.15 14.51 -49.53
N GLN A 119 -0.79 14.57 -48.58
CA GLN A 119 -0.54 15.21 -47.27
C GLN A 119 0.45 14.41 -46.39
N GLN A 120 0.38 13.07 -46.40
CA GLN A 120 1.33 12.21 -45.66
C GLN A 120 2.74 12.28 -46.26
N GLN A 121 2.89 12.39 -47.58
CA GLN A 121 4.21 12.61 -48.20
C GLN A 121 4.78 14.01 -47.91
N GLN A 122 3.94 15.02 -47.67
CA GLN A 122 4.40 16.34 -47.21
C GLN A 122 4.71 16.36 -45.70
N GLN A 123 3.95 15.64 -44.87
CA GLN A 123 4.20 15.53 -43.42
C GLN A 123 5.43 14.68 -43.07
N GLN A 124 5.82 13.71 -43.91
CA GLN A 124 7.02 12.89 -43.70
C GLN A 124 8.35 13.65 -43.79
N GLN A 125 8.35 14.94 -44.14
CA GLN A 125 9.58 15.74 -44.30
C GLN A 125 10.02 16.51 -43.03
N GLN A 126 9.31 16.42 -41.90
CA GLN A 126 9.57 17.30 -40.74
C GLN A 126 9.84 16.59 -39.39
N HIS A 127 9.75 15.27 -39.29
CA HIS A 127 10.02 14.54 -38.04
C HIS A 127 11.49 14.14 -37.91
N GLU A 128 12.15 14.57 -36.84
CA GLU A 128 13.54 14.19 -36.56
C GLU A 128 13.60 12.71 -36.13
N PRO A 129 14.46 11.86 -36.73
CA PRO A 129 14.53 10.44 -36.42
C PRO A 129 14.80 10.19 -34.93
N LEU A 130 14.15 9.16 -34.38
CA LEU A 130 14.30 8.82 -32.96
C LEU A 130 15.75 8.43 -32.62
N PRO A 131 16.29 8.90 -31.47
CA PRO A 131 17.64 8.60 -31.04
C PRO A 131 17.81 7.11 -30.75
N GLN A 132 18.99 6.56 -31.05
CA GLN A 132 19.26 5.13 -30.87
C GLN A 132 19.18 4.71 -29.39
N GLN A 133 18.60 3.54 -29.11
CA GLN A 133 18.59 2.99 -27.75
C GLN A 133 20.01 2.88 -27.17
N GLY A 134 20.18 3.37 -25.95
CA GLY A 134 21.46 3.46 -25.26
C GLY A 134 22.25 4.74 -25.50
N THR A 135 21.84 5.65 -26.41
CA THR A 135 22.47 6.98 -26.54
C THR A 135 21.89 7.97 -25.54
N GLU A 136 22.63 9.05 -25.30
CA GLU A 136 22.17 10.20 -24.52
C GLU A 136 21.59 11.27 -25.44
N THR A 137 20.56 11.97 -24.97
CA THR A 137 19.91 13.09 -25.67
C THR A 137 19.38 14.10 -24.64
N GLU A 138 19.09 15.32 -25.08
CA GLU A 138 18.49 16.36 -24.23
C GLU A 138 17.00 16.48 -24.54
N VAL A 139 16.19 16.67 -23.49
CA VAL A 139 14.74 16.79 -23.58
C VAL A 139 14.23 17.89 -22.64
N ASP A 140 13.22 18.62 -23.11
CA ASP A 140 12.53 19.68 -22.38
C ASP A 140 11.35 19.07 -21.60
N VAL A 141 11.36 19.16 -20.27
CA VAL A 141 10.34 18.57 -19.40
C VAL A 141 9.15 19.53 -19.32
N VAL A 142 7.97 19.08 -19.74
CA VAL A 142 6.80 19.93 -19.96
C VAL A 142 5.69 19.72 -18.93
N GLU A 143 5.57 18.52 -18.38
CA GLU A 143 4.60 18.19 -17.34
C GLU A 143 5.12 17.08 -16.41
N LEU A 144 4.40 16.78 -15.33
CA LEU A 144 4.56 15.57 -14.54
C LEU A 144 3.40 14.62 -14.82
N SER A 145 3.71 13.34 -15.01
CA SER A 145 2.70 12.28 -15.01
C SER A 145 2.09 12.14 -13.61
N SER A 146 0.92 11.53 -13.55
CA SER A 146 0.26 11.13 -12.32
C SER A 146 1.04 10.05 -11.54
N THR A 147 2.07 9.44 -12.15
CA THR A 147 3.01 8.53 -11.48
C THR A 147 4.24 9.24 -10.88
N GLY A 148 4.36 10.56 -11.06
CA GLY A 148 5.48 11.37 -10.55
C GLY A 148 6.77 11.27 -11.37
N ASP A 149 6.67 10.90 -12.64
CA ASP A 149 7.78 10.96 -13.61
C ASP A 149 7.54 12.14 -14.58
N GLY A 150 8.60 12.82 -15.00
CA GLY A 150 8.48 13.93 -15.95
C GLY A 150 8.05 13.43 -17.32
N LEU A 151 7.11 14.13 -17.94
CA LEU A 151 6.80 14.01 -19.36
C LEU A 151 7.56 15.11 -20.10
N ALA A 152 8.45 14.70 -20.98
CA ALA A 152 9.36 15.57 -21.70
C ALA A 152 9.23 15.38 -23.22
N LEU A 153 9.68 16.37 -23.98
CA LEU A 153 9.67 16.35 -25.43
C LEU A 153 11.06 16.72 -25.96
N ARG A 154 11.34 16.31 -27.19
CA ARG A 154 12.51 16.77 -27.93
C ARG A 154 12.03 17.69 -29.05
N PRO A 155 12.73 18.79 -29.38
CA PRO A 155 12.46 19.56 -30.59
C PRO A 155 12.31 18.66 -31.83
N GLY A 156 11.37 18.97 -32.71
CA GLY A 156 11.14 18.21 -33.95
C GLY A 156 10.60 16.79 -33.78
N SER A 157 10.05 16.41 -32.61
CA SER A 157 9.50 15.08 -32.37
C SER A 157 8.28 15.09 -31.44
N ASP A 158 7.19 14.43 -31.86
CA ASP A 158 5.96 14.22 -31.07
C ASP A 158 6.06 13.01 -30.12
N GLN A 159 7.25 12.40 -29.98
CA GLN A 159 7.47 11.27 -29.09
C GLN A 159 7.67 11.75 -27.64
N VAL A 160 6.78 11.37 -26.72
CA VAL A 160 6.89 11.77 -25.31
C VAL A 160 7.99 10.95 -24.61
N TYR A 161 8.89 11.61 -23.88
CA TYR A 161 9.91 10.97 -23.07
C TYR A 161 9.46 10.92 -21.61
N VAL A 162 9.46 9.74 -21.01
CA VAL A 162 9.12 9.52 -19.60
C VAL A 162 10.43 9.49 -18.81
N VAL A 163 10.65 10.53 -18.00
CA VAL A 163 11.95 10.86 -17.40
C VAL A 163 11.83 10.98 -15.87
N PRO A 164 12.39 10.04 -15.10
CA PRO A 164 12.41 10.13 -13.65
C PRO A 164 13.15 11.35 -13.10
N PHE A 165 12.78 11.80 -11.89
CA PHE A 165 13.50 12.82 -11.10
C PHE A 165 13.66 14.20 -11.77
N THR A 166 12.72 14.54 -12.65
CA THR A 166 12.62 15.84 -13.32
C THR A 166 11.30 16.52 -12.99
N VAL A 167 11.22 17.84 -13.20
CA VAL A 167 10.02 18.66 -12.96
C VAL A 167 9.75 19.58 -14.16
N PRO A 168 8.53 20.12 -14.34
CA PRO A 168 8.21 20.96 -15.51
C PRO A 168 9.12 22.19 -15.57
N GLY A 169 9.71 22.44 -16.73
CA GLY A 169 10.71 23.49 -16.96
C GLY A 169 12.18 23.04 -16.82
N ASP A 170 12.45 21.81 -16.38
CA ASP A 170 13.80 21.23 -16.46
C ASP A 170 14.17 20.95 -17.92
N VAL A 171 15.42 21.22 -18.30
CA VAL A 171 16.06 20.59 -19.47
C VAL A 171 16.95 19.47 -18.94
N ALA A 172 16.65 18.24 -19.31
CA ALA A 172 17.31 17.05 -18.78
C ALA A 172 18.09 16.32 -19.86
N ARG A 173 19.32 15.92 -19.53
CA ARG A 173 20.06 14.91 -20.30
C ARG A 173 19.62 13.53 -19.83
N VAL A 174 19.18 12.72 -20.78
CA VAL A 174 18.56 11.41 -20.54
C VAL A 174 19.18 10.36 -21.44
N LYS A 175 19.23 9.12 -20.96
CA LYS A 175 19.69 7.97 -21.73
C LYS A 175 18.49 7.17 -22.22
N VAL A 176 18.38 6.97 -23.53
CA VAL A 176 17.27 6.27 -24.15
C VAL A 176 17.28 4.81 -23.71
N HIS A 177 16.28 4.37 -22.93
CA HIS A 177 16.18 2.97 -22.51
C HIS A 177 15.42 2.14 -23.54
N ARG A 178 14.20 2.56 -23.89
CA ARG A 178 13.33 1.84 -24.83
C ARG A 178 12.25 2.76 -25.41
N HIS A 179 11.99 2.63 -26.70
CA HIS A 179 10.79 3.20 -27.33
C HIS A 179 9.59 2.26 -27.21
N VAL A 180 8.41 2.84 -27.07
CA VAL A 180 7.10 2.19 -27.01
C VAL A 180 6.20 2.86 -28.05
N LEU A 181 6.50 2.59 -29.33
CA LEU A 181 5.96 3.34 -30.47
C LEU A 181 4.41 3.34 -30.53
N HIS A 182 3.76 2.24 -30.15
CA HIS A 182 2.29 2.10 -30.12
C HIS A 182 1.60 2.85 -28.96
N GLU A 183 2.37 3.32 -27.97
CA GLU A 183 1.91 4.16 -26.85
C GLU A 183 2.60 5.54 -26.91
N HIS A 184 3.12 5.93 -28.10
CA HIS A 184 3.74 7.22 -28.43
C HIS A 184 4.77 7.77 -27.43
N HIS A 185 5.46 6.89 -26.69
CA HIS A 185 6.44 7.31 -25.69
C HIS A 185 7.75 6.51 -25.66
N THR A 186 8.76 7.11 -25.06
CA THR A 186 10.10 6.58 -24.82
C THR A 186 10.35 6.56 -23.33
N VAL A 187 10.69 5.41 -22.77
CA VAL A 187 11.21 5.33 -21.40
C VAL A 187 12.70 5.68 -21.45
N ALA A 188 13.14 6.60 -20.59
CA ALA A 188 14.52 7.03 -20.51
C ALA A 188 15.05 6.98 -19.06
N ASP A 189 16.32 6.63 -18.93
CA ASP A 189 17.05 6.71 -17.65
C ASP A 189 17.54 8.16 -17.45
N PHE A 190 17.34 8.73 -16.27
CA PHE A 190 17.84 10.05 -15.90
C PHE A 190 19.38 10.05 -15.83
N VAL A 191 20.04 11.06 -16.43
CA VAL A 191 21.50 11.23 -16.36
C VAL A 191 21.88 12.49 -15.58
N ALA A 192 21.36 13.66 -15.99
CA ALA A 192 21.64 14.94 -15.33
C ALA A 192 20.63 16.01 -15.73
N ILE A 193 20.52 17.06 -14.92
CA ILE A 193 19.91 18.33 -15.34
C ILE A 193 20.95 19.17 -16.08
N VAL A 194 20.57 19.69 -17.24
CA VAL A 194 21.35 20.66 -18.04
C VAL A 194 20.95 22.08 -17.66
N LYS A 195 19.65 22.32 -17.46
CA LYS A 195 19.10 23.60 -16.98
C LYS A 195 17.95 23.33 -15.99
N PRO A 196 18.02 23.79 -14.74
CA PRO A 196 16.97 23.54 -13.75
C PRO A 196 15.74 24.42 -13.99
N SER A 197 14.56 23.86 -13.69
CA SER A 197 13.30 24.59 -13.53
C SER A 197 13.36 25.57 -12.35
N PRO A 198 12.63 26.70 -12.38
CA PRO A 198 12.38 27.52 -11.20
C PRO A 198 11.69 26.78 -10.04
N LEU A 199 11.04 25.64 -10.31
CA LEU A 199 10.43 24.77 -9.28
C LEU A 199 11.46 23.87 -8.57
N ARG A 200 12.67 23.73 -9.13
CA ARG A 200 13.68 22.77 -8.68
C ARG A 200 14.70 23.42 -7.76
N ASP A 201 14.91 22.81 -6.60
CA ASP A 201 16.01 23.12 -5.69
C ASP A 201 16.59 21.85 -5.09
N ASP A 202 17.78 21.47 -5.57
CA ASP A 202 18.46 20.27 -5.12
C ASP A 202 19.05 20.42 -3.69
N ALA A 203 19.09 21.62 -3.10
CA ALA A 203 19.47 21.80 -1.69
C ALA A 203 18.40 21.31 -0.70
N ARG A 204 17.15 21.09 -1.16
CA ARG A 204 16.08 20.44 -0.37
C ARG A 204 16.28 18.92 -0.25
N VAL A 205 17.10 18.32 -1.10
CA VAL A 205 17.28 16.86 -1.19
C VAL A 205 18.06 16.33 0.00
N ARG A 206 17.40 15.57 0.88
CA ARG A 206 18.03 14.98 2.09
C ARG A 206 18.58 13.58 1.89
N CYS A 207 18.27 12.91 0.78
CA CYS A 207 18.72 11.54 0.50
C CYS A 207 19.81 11.51 -0.59
N ARG A 208 21.01 11.04 -0.23
CA ARG A 208 22.13 10.81 -1.19
C ARG A 208 21.82 9.84 -2.34
N TYR A 209 20.72 9.10 -2.24
CA TYR A 209 20.23 8.15 -3.26
C TYR A 209 19.04 8.67 -4.07
N PHE A 210 18.60 9.90 -3.84
CA PHE A 210 17.71 10.58 -4.77
C PHE A 210 18.36 10.64 -6.15
N SER A 211 17.57 10.66 -7.23
CA SER A 211 17.98 10.40 -8.62
C SER A 211 18.40 8.95 -8.97
N SER A 212 18.43 8.01 -8.02
CA SER A 212 18.77 6.59 -8.28
C SER A 212 17.82 5.57 -7.66
N CYS A 213 17.39 5.80 -6.40
CA CYS A 213 16.43 4.95 -5.71
C CYS A 213 15.01 5.16 -6.26
N GLY A 214 14.26 4.07 -6.49
CA GLY A 214 12.87 4.15 -6.95
C GLY A 214 11.84 4.64 -5.90
N GLY A 215 12.27 4.93 -4.67
CA GLY A 215 11.37 5.18 -3.52
C GLY A 215 10.81 6.59 -3.37
N CYS A 216 11.47 7.62 -3.91
CA CYS A 216 11.04 9.03 -3.80
C CYS A 216 11.14 9.72 -5.16
N GLN A 217 10.23 10.65 -5.44
CA GLN A 217 10.15 11.37 -6.72
C GLN A 217 10.38 12.88 -6.56
N PHE A 218 10.06 13.47 -5.40
CA PHE A 218 9.83 14.92 -5.27
C PHE A 218 10.77 15.67 -4.30
N GLN A 219 11.90 15.09 -3.87
CA GLN A 219 12.76 15.74 -2.85
C GLN A 219 13.37 17.09 -3.25
N MET A 220 13.35 17.43 -4.54
CA MET A 220 13.80 18.72 -5.08
C MET A 220 12.70 19.78 -5.20
N LEU A 221 11.44 19.43 -4.87
CA LEU A 221 10.30 20.34 -4.90
C LEU A 221 10.00 20.90 -3.51
N ASP A 222 9.53 22.14 -3.47
CA ASP A 222 8.91 22.69 -2.27
C ASP A 222 7.67 21.89 -1.85
N TYR A 223 7.44 21.74 -0.54
CA TYR A 223 6.38 20.88 -0.04
C TYR A 223 4.98 21.34 -0.47
N ALA A 224 4.74 22.66 -0.57
CA ALA A 224 3.46 23.17 -1.08
C ALA A 224 3.20 22.74 -2.53
N GLU A 225 4.25 22.67 -3.36
CA GLU A 225 4.16 22.21 -4.74
C GLU A 225 3.89 20.70 -4.82
N GLN A 226 4.47 19.89 -3.90
CA GLN A 226 4.12 18.47 -3.79
C GLN A 226 2.62 18.27 -3.51
N LEU A 227 2.03 19.07 -2.62
CA LEU A 227 0.60 19.02 -2.31
C LEU A 227 -0.27 19.46 -3.49
N ARG A 228 0.13 20.51 -4.22
CA ARG A 228 -0.54 20.99 -5.45
C ARG A 228 -0.51 19.94 -6.57
N LEU A 229 0.61 19.24 -6.74
CA LEU A 229 0.72 18.14 -7.70
C LEU A 229 -0.17 16.97 -7.31
N LYS A 230 -0.20 16.56 -6.03
CA LYS A 230 -1.09 15.50 -5.53
C LYS A 230 -2.57 15.81 -5.72
N LYS A 231 -2.96 17.09 -5.59
CA LYS A 231 -4.31 17.57 -5.94
C LYS A 231 -4.59 17.36 -7.42
N THR A 232 -3.65 17.74 -8.29
CA THR A 232 -3.74 17.56 -9.75
C THR A 232 -3.90 16.07 -10.13
N VAL A 233 -3.23 15.15 -9.44
CA VAL A 233 -3.40 13.69 -9.64
C VAL A 233 -4.84 13.24 -9.36
N LEU A 234 -5.44 13.74 -8.27
CA LEU A 234 -6.82 13.42 -7.91
C LEU A 234 -7.83 14.02 -8.93
N GLU A 235 -7.61 15.27 -9.38
CA GLU A 235 -8.41 15.90 -10.44
C GLU A 235 -8.34 15.12 -11.77
N LYS A 236 -7.13 14.72 -12.20
CA LYS A 236 -6.90 13.88 -13.39
C LYS A 236 -7.57 12.51 -13.25
N ALA A 237 -7.49 11.89 -12.07
CA ALA A 237 -8.11 10.59 -11.80
C ALA A 237 -9.64 10.64 -12.01
N TYR A 238 -10.32 11.62 -11.43
CA TYR A 238 -11.77 11.76 -11.62
C TYR A 238 -12.14 12.16 -13.05
N ARG A 239 -11.37 13.04 -13.70
CA ARG A 239 -11.58 13.39 -15.11
C ARG A 239 -11.50 12.19 -16.05
N ASN A 240 -10.52 11.31 -15.86
CA ASN A 240 -10.18 10.27 -16.82
C ASN A 240 -10.78 8.89 -16.52
N PHE A 241 -11.04 8.56 -15.25
CA PHE A 241 -11.44 7.20 -14.84
C PHE A 241 -12.86 7.11 -14.29
N SER A 242 -13.48 8.22 -13.84
CA SER A 242 -14.83 8.15 -13.26
C SER A 242 -15.93 7.86 -14.28
N SER A 243 -15.74 8.22 -15.56
CA SER A 243 -16.79 8.22 -16.58
C SER A 243 -18.05 8.98 -16.11
N LEU A 244 -17.84 10.14 -15.48
CA LEU A 244 -18.88 11.09 -15.07
C LEU A 244 -18.79 12.37 -15.91
N ALA A 245 -19.93 13.04 -16.09
CA ALA A 245 -19.94 14.40 -16.63
C ALA A 245 -19.25 15.36 -15.63
N PRO A 246 -18.47 16.38 -16.08
CA PRO A 246 -17.73 17.26 -15.18
C PRO A 246 -18.58 17.92 -14.09
N GLY A 247 -19.83 18.29 -14.39
CA GLY A 247 -20.76 18.89 -13.41
C GLY A 247 -21.27 17.94 -12.31
N LEU A 248 -20.94 16.65 -12.35
CA LEU A 248 -21.23 15.68 -11.27
C LEU A 248 -20.05 15.46 -10.31
N VAL A 249 -18.88 16.02 -10.63
CA VAL A 249 -17.67 15.93 -9.81
C VAL A 249 -17.47 17.29 -9.13
N PRO A 250 -17.58 17.39 -7.79
CA PRO A 250 -17.33 18.66 -7.10
C PRO A 250 -15.86 19.06 -7.23
N PRO A 251 -15.52 20.36 -7.07
CA PRO A 251 -14.14 20.80 -7.02
C PRO A 251 -13.33 20.02 -5.98
N VAL A 252 -12.14 19.57 -6.38
CA VAL A 252 -11.23 18.86 -5.48
C VAL A 252 -10.67 19.85 -4.45
N GLY A 253 -10.72 19.49 -3.17
CA GLY A 253 -10.13 20.25 -2.07
C GLY A 253 -8.60 20.23 -2.11
N ASP A 254 -7.97 21.14 -1.37
CA ASP A 254 -6.51 21.16 -1.27
C ASP A 254 -5.96 19.95 -0.52
N THR A 255 -4.86 19.37 -1.01
CA THR A 255 -4.27 18.17 -0.41
C THR A 255 -3.79 18.45 1.01
N ILE A 256 -4.27 17.67 1.96
CA ILE A 256 -3.97 17.79 3.37
C ILE A 256 -2.60 17.17 3.65
N GLY A 257 -1.61 18.02 3.96
CA GLY A 257 -0.23 17.61 4.20
C GLY A 257 0.01 16.81 5.49
N SER A 258 1.06 15.98 5.45
CA SER A 258 1.65 15.29 6.60
C SER A 258 2.26 16.29 7.58
N PRO A 259 2.16 16.10 8.90
CA PRO A 259 2.93 16.87 9.88
C PRO A 259 4.44 16.65 9.76
N LEU A 260 4.88 15.50 9.22
CA LEU A 260 6.28 15.17 9.00
C LEU A 260 6.56 14.85 7.53
N GLU A 261 7.45 15.60 6.90
CA GLU A 261 7.95 15.39 5.52
C GLU A 261 9.02 14.30 5.40
N TYR A 262 9.73 14.05 6.50
CA TYR A 262 10.83 13.09 6.66
C TYR A 262 10.71 12.44 8.04
N GLY A 263 11.33 11.29 8.26
CA GLY A 263 11.22 10.58 9.54
C GLY A 263 9.82 10.04 9.86
N TYR A 264 8.88 10.02 8.90
CA TYR A 264 7.49 9.65 9.12
C TYR A 264 7.22 8.14 9.04
N ARG A 265 8.09 7.39 8.36
CA ARG A 265 7.78 6.05 7.87
C ARG A 265 8.11 4.95 8.88
N THR A 266 7.06 4.37 9.48
CA THR A 266 7.14 3.34 10.54
C THR A 266 7.52 1.95 10.03
N LYS A 267 7.53 1.71 8.71
CA LYS A 267 7.91 0.41 8.11
C LYS A 267 8.75 0.58 6.84
N LEU A 268 9.93 -0.04 6.87
CA LEU A 268 10.78 -0.23 5.70
C LEU A 268 11.00 -1.73 5.46
N THR A 269 11.19 -2.09 4.19
CA THR A 269 11.44 -3.47 3.77
C THR A 269 12.60 -3.52 2.78
N PRO A 270 13.84 -3.16 3.22
CA PRO A 270 15.01 -3.33 2.37
C PRO A 270 15.22 -4.81 2.04
N HIS A 271 15.84 -5.07 0.91
CA HIS A 271 16.04 -6.42 0.39
C HIS A 271 17.39 -6.51 -0.32
N PHE A 272 17.83 -7.74 -0.53
CA PHE A 272 19.06 -8.07 -1.26
C PHE A 272 18.77 -9.12 -2.32
N ASP A 273 19.47 -9.03 -3.45
CA ASP A 273 19.39 -10.00 -4.53
C ASP A 273 20.01 -11.35 -4.12
N GLY A 274 19.57 -12.45 -4.74
CA GLY A 274 20.18 -13.77 -4.52
C GLY A 274 21.58 -13.88 -5.12
N PRO A 275 22.40 -14.86 -4.69
CA PRO A 275 23.78 -15.00 -5.15
C PRO A 275 23.85 -15.22 -6.67
N PRO A 276 24.97 -14.86 -7.33
CA PRO A 276 25.09 -14.94 -8.79
C PRO A 276 24.68 -16.31 -9.35
N GLY A 277 23.81 -16.29 -10.38
CA GLY A 277 23.26 -17.51 -10.98
C GLY A 277 22.06 -18.15 -10.25
N SER A 278 21.59 -17.58 -9.13
CA SER A 278 20.38 -18.04 -8.41
C SER A 278 19.06 -17.86 -9.18
N ARG A 279 19.04 -17.10 -10.29
CA ARG A 279 17.86 -16.92 -11.15
C ARG A 279 17.42 -18.27 -11.75
N PRO A 280 16.10 -18.57 -11.80
CA PRO A 280 15.57 -19.93 -12.07
C PRO A 280 15.73 -20.45 -13.52
N ALA A 281 16.62 -19.87 -14.33
CA ALA A 281 16.78 -20.19 -15.75
C ALA A 281 17.28 -21.62 -16.04
N ARG A 282 17.88 -22.31 -15.06
CA ARG A 282 18.26 -23.74 -15.15
C ARG A 282 17.97 -24.45 -13.84
N LYS A 283 17.02 -25.39 -13.85
CA LYS A 283 16.57 -26.15 -12.66
C LYS A 283 17.67 -26.98 -11.95
N ASN A 284 18.79 -27.26 -12.62
CA ASN A 284 19.82 -28.20 -12.15
C ASN A 284 21.22 -27.57 -11.91
N ARG A 285 21.35 -26.23 -11.77
CA ARG A 285 22.62 -25.65 -11.30
C ARG A 285 22.61 -25.60 -9.75
N PRO A 286 23.66 -26.04 -9.04
CA PRO A 286 23.78 -25.78 -7.61
C PRO A 286 23.70 -24.27 -7.37
N ARG A 287 22.95 -23.86 -6.34
CA ARG A 287 22.91 -22.45 -5.93
C ARG A 287 24.27 -22.11 -5.30
N GLY A 288 24.95 -21.11 -5.83
CA GLY A 288 26.18 -20.61 -5.21
C GLY A 288 25.89 -20.03 -3.83
N ALA A 289 26.92 -20.03 -2.97
CA ALA A 289 26.92 -19.18 -1.78
C ALA A 289 27.17 -17.72 -2.18
N PHE A 290 26.96 -16.80 -1.24
CA PHE A 290 27.44 -15.43 -1.38
C PHE A 290 28.95 -15.38 -1.13
N GLU A 291 29.71 -14.77 -2.05
CA GLU A 291 31.17 -14.56 -1.91
C GLU A 291 31.50 -13.40 -0.97
N SER A 292 30.56 -12.46 -0.80
CA SER A 292 30.61 -11.32 0.11
C SER A 292 29.19 -10.90 0.51
N CYS A 293 29.06 -10.04 1.53
CA CYS A 293 27.78 -9.47 1.92
C CYS A 293 27.15 -8.73 0.71
N PRO A 294 25.90 -9.04 0.31
CA PRO A 294 25.28 -8.46 -0.87
C PRO A 294 24.84 -7.00 -0.66
N ASP A 295 24.64 -6.26 -1.76
CA ASP A 295 23.94 -4.98 -1.77
C ASP A 295 22.58 -5.12 -1.03
N ILE A 296 22.33 -4.31 0.01
CA ILE A 296 21.08 -4.29 0.80
C ILE A 296 20.42 -2.93 0.63
N GLY A 297 19.16 -2.89 0.18
CA GLY A 297 18.45 -1.63 0.06
C GLY A 297 17.16 -1.75 -0.73
N PHE A 298 16.99 -0.87 -1.72
CA PHE A 298 15.75 -0.75 -2.50
C PHE A 298 16.05 -0.85 -4.00
N MET A 299 15.00 -1.08 -4.79
CA MET A 299 15.15 -1.17 -6.25
C MET A 299 15.64 0.15 -6.84
N ARG A 300 16.63 0.08 -7.72
CA ARG A 300 17.03 1.22 -8.57
C ARG A 300 15.88 1.56 -9.52
N LYS A 301 15.57 2.86 -9.69
CA LYS A 301 14.52 3.31 -10.65
C LYS A 301 14.86 2.78 -12.05
N GLY A 302 13.83 2.33 -12.78
CA GLY A 302 13.97 1.74 -14.12
C GLY A 302 14.56 0.32 -14.18
N GLN A 303 15.20 -0.19 -13.11
CA GLN A 303 16.01 -1.41 -13.18
C GLN A 303 15.59 -2.49 -12.17
N ARG A 304 15.64 -3.75 -12.59
CA ARG A 304 15.43 -4.92 -11.71
C ARG A 304 16.73 -5.34 -11.01
N LYS A 305 17.35 -4.40 -10.27
CA LYS A 305 18.52 -4.60 -9.41
C LYS A 305 18.37 -3.82 -8.10
N VAL A 306 18.79 -4.40 -6.99
CA VAL A 306 18.98 -3.69 -5.72
C VAL A 306 20.05 -2.60 -5.85
N LEU A 307 19.80 -1.46 -5.21
CA LEU A 307 20.75 -0.39 -4.92
C LEU A 307 21.13 -0.51 -3.43
N ASP A 308 22.42 -0.61 -3.12
CA ASP A 308 22.89 -0.61 -1.74
C ASP A 308 22.63 0.75 -1.08
N ILE A 309 21.90 0.73 0.04
CA ILE A 309 21.44 1.91 0.77
C ILE A 309 21.69 1.64 2.26
N GLU A 310 22.50 2.47 2.90
CA GLU A 310 22.80 2.36 4.34
C GLU A 310 21.74 3.05 5.21
N ASP A 311 21.11 4.12 4.70
CA ASP A 311 20.13 4.91 5.42
C ASP A 311 18.99 5.43 4.53
N CYS A 312 17.82 5.64 5.14
CA CYS A 312 16.61 6.11 4.45
C CYS A 312 15.95 7.26 5.26
N PRO A 313 16.17 8.54 4.89
CA PRO A 313 15.72 9.70 5.67
C PRO A 313 14.20 9.83 5.87
N ILE A 314 13.38 9.12 5.11
CA ILE A 314 11.92 9.08 5.33
C ILE A 314 11.52 8.09 6.43
N GLY A 315 12.36 7.11 6.78
CA GLY A 315 12.15 6.18 7.90
C GLY A 315 12.29 6.88 9.25
N THR A 316 11.50 6.46 10.24
CA THR A 316 11.62 6.99 11.61
C THR A 316 13.02 6.68 12.18
N SER A 317 13.45 7.43 13.19
CA SER A 317 14.77 7.24 13.80
C SER A 317 14.98 5.81 14.32
N ALA A 318 13.96 5.21 14.94
CA ALA A 318 13.97 3.80 15.34
C ALA A 318 14.19 2.85 14.15
N VAL A 319 13.44 3.03 13.05
CA VAL A 319 13.57 2.21 11.83
C VAL A 319 14.95 2.38 11.17
N ARG A 320 15.52 3.59 11.16
CA ARG A 320 16.88 3.86 10.64
C ARG A 320 17.96 3.19 11.48
N LEU A 321 17.81 3.18 12.81
CA LEU A 321 18.70 2.44 13.71
C LEU A 321 18.57 0.91 13.51
N GLY A 322 17.35 0.42 13.29
CA GLY A 322 17.11 -0.97 12.88
C GLY A 322 17.81 -1.31 11.56
N MET A 323 17.78 -0.41 10.58
CA MET A 323 18.48 -0.59 9.31
C MET A 323 19.99 -0.72 9.50
N ALA A 324 20.60 0.11 10.35
CA ALA A 324 22.02 -0.01 10.71
C ALA A 324 22.34 -1.34 11.43
N ARG A 325 21.50 -1.75 12.40
CA ARG A 325 21.62 -3.04 13.11
C ARG A 325 21.59 -4.22 12.13
N GLU A 326 20.59 -4.26 11.26
CA GLU A 326 20.42 -5.38 10.33
C GLU A 326 21.51 -5.45 9.26
N ARG A 327 22.05 -4.31 8.81
CA ARG A 327 23.25 -4.30 7.94
C ARG A 327 24.47 -4.86 8.67
N ALA A 328 24.68 -4.47 9.94
CA ALA A 328 25.79 -5.02 10.75
C ALA A 328 25.62 -6.52 11.04
N ARG A 329 24.39 -7.00 11.23
CA ARG A 329 24.05 -8.44 11.35
C ARG A 329 24.35 -9.18 10.04
N MET A 330 23.83 -8.69 8.92
CA MET A 330 24.06 -9.28 7.59
C MET A 330 25.54 -9.37 7.24
N GLN A 331 26.38 -8.40 7.64
CA GLN A 331 27.83 -8.46 7.42
C GLN A 331 28.50 -9.69 8.06
N ARG A 332 27.92 -10.26 9.12
CA ARG A 332 28.38 -11.49 9.78
C ARG A 332 27.66 -12.74 9.26
N GLU A 333 26.38 -12.62 8.93
CA GLU A 333 25.48 -13.77 8.69
C GLU A 333 25.12 -14.03 7.21
N TYR A 334 25.57 -13.21 6.26
CA TYR A 334 25.20 -13.33 4.84
C TYR A 334 25.44 -14.73 4.24
N GLN A 335 26.42 -15.48 4.76
CA GLN A 335 26.75 -16.85 4.34
C GLN A 335 25.61 -17.86 4.61
N ASN A 336 24.77 -17.59 5.61
CA ASN A 336 23.61 -18.41 5.98
C ASN A 336 22.46 -18.30 4.95
N TYR A 337 22.55 -17.35 4.01
CA TYR A 337 21.52 -17.13 2.99
C TYR A 337 21.92 -17.78 1.65
N HIS A 338 20.98 -18.48 1.02
CA HIS A 338 21.17 -19.14 -0.29
C HIS A 338 20.23 -18.59 -1.37
N ARG A 339 19.48 -17.53 -1.04
CA ARG A 339 18.54 -16.79 -1.90
C ARG A 339 18.50 -15.35 -1.41
N GLY A 340 18.05 -14.44 -2.28
CA GLY A 340 17.71 -13.08 -1.86
C GLY A 340 16.52 -13.09 -0.92
N ALA A 341 16.50 -12.16 0.04
CA ALA A 341 15.43 -12.02 1.02
C ALA A 341 15.05 -10.55 1.22
N THR A 342 13.94 -10.33 1.92
CA THR A 342 13.50 -9.02 2.39
C THR A 342 13.65 -8.98 3.90
N ILE A 343 14.28 -7.94 4.40
CA ILE A 343 14.45 -7.65 5.83
C ILE A 343 13.27 -6.76 6.23
N LEU A 344 12.53 -7.15 7.26
CA LEU A 344 11.49 -6.29 7.84
C LEU A 344 12.14 -5.32 8.82
N LEU A 345 11.79 -4.03 8.73
CA LEU A 345 12.09 -3.03 9.75
C LEU A 345 10.77 -2.35 10.12
N ARG A 346 10.28 -2.57 11.34
CA ARG A 346 9.00 -2.04 11.82
C ARG A 346 9.17 -1.33 13.16
N GLU A 347 8.68 -0.10 13.27
CA GLU A 347 8.62 0.60 14.53
C GLU A 347 7.68 -0.10 15.53
N ASN A 348 8.14 -0.20 16.77
CA ASN A 348 7.35 -0.58 17.93
C ASN A 348 7.40 0.56 18.94
N THR A 349 6.25 1.09 19.38
CA THR A 349 6.18 2.21 20.32
C THR A 349 5.64 1.74 21.67
N ARG A 350 6.33 2.08 22.77
CA ARG A 350 5.79 1.98 24.13
C ARG A 350 5.60 3.39 24.69
N ARG A 351 4.39 3.70 25.14
CA ARG A 351 4.02 5.00 25.70
C ARG A 351 4.07 4.93 27.22
N TYR A 352 4.69 5.92 27.84
CA TYR A 352 4.80 6.04 29.29
C TYR A 352 4.37 7.43 29.77
N PRO A 353 3.53 7.54 30.81
CA PRO A 353 3.30 8.79 31.53
C PRO A 353 4.62 9.45 31.97
N LYS A 354 4.72 10.78 31.92
CA LYS A 354 5.99 11.50 32.19
C LYS A 354 6.61 11.22 33.57
N ASP A 355 5.80 11.00 34.59
CA ASP A 355 6.22 10.61 35.94
C ASP A 355 6.92 9.24 36.00
N GLN A 356 6.65 8.37 35.01
CA GLN A 356 7.15 7.00 34.94
C GLN A 356 8.17 6.78 33.81
N ALA A 357 8.27 7.73 32.86
CA ALA A 357 9.06 7.60 31.63
C ALA A 357 10.53 7.22 31.87
N ALA A 358 11.24 7.89 32.78
CA ALA A 358 12.68 7.64 33.00
C ALA A 358 12.98 6.22 33.52
N ALA A 359 12.16 5.70 34.44
CA ALA A 359 12.30 4.33 34.94
C ALA A 359 11.88 3.31 33.87
N ALA A 360 10.84 3.62 33.11
CA ALA A 360 10.27 2.74 32.10
C ALA A 360 11.14 2.62 30.84
N ALA A 361 11.81 3.70 30.41
CA ALA A 361 12.78 3.67 29.31
C ALA A 361 13.98 2.77 29.64
N ALA A 362 14.52 2.88 30.87
CA ALA A 362 15.58 1.99 31.35
C ALA A 362 15.14 0.52 31.38
N ALA A 363 13.92 0.24 31.83
CA ALA A 363 13.34 -1.10 31.83
C ALA A 363 13.05 -1.63 30.41
N ALA A 364 12.60 -0.79 29.49
CA ALA A 364 12.36 -1.17 28.09
C ALA A 364 13.67 -1.55 27.39
N ALA A 365 14.73 -0.75 27.57
CA ALA A 365 16.06 -1.06 27.07
C ALA A 365 16.63 -2.36 27.68
N ALA A 366 16.35 -2.65 28.96
CA ALA A 366 16.75 -3.90 29.60
C ALA A 366 15.97 -5.13 29.06
N ALA A 367 14.66 -5.01 28.88
CA ALA A 367 13.81 -6.09 28.39
C ALA A 367 14.15 -6.51 26.95
N ILE A 368 14.54 -5.57 26.09
CA ILE A 368 14.97 -5.91 24.72
C ILE A 368 16.32 -6.66 24.74
N ARG A 369 17.29 -6.25 25.58
CA ARG A 369 18.55 -6.99 25.77
C ARG A 369 18.32 -8.44 26.22
N ALA A 370 17.39 -8.65 27.16
CA ALA A 370 17.06 -9.98 27.66
C ALA A 370 16.34 -10.87 26.62
N GLY A 371 15.66 -10.28 25.63
CA GLY A 371 14.98 -11.03 24.57
C GLY A 371 15.92 -11.67 23.54
N GLU A 372 17.12 -11.12 23.35
CA GLU A 372 18.10 -11.64 22.37
C GLU A 372 18.91 -12.83 22.91
N GLU A 373 19.02 -13.01 24.24
CA GLU A 373 19.65 -14.20 24.85
C GLU A 373 18.79 -15.48 24.72
N ALA A 374 17.54 -15.37 24.26
CA ALA A 374 16.59 -16.47 24.06
C ALA A 374 16.34 -16.82 22.58
N GLY A 375 17.17 -16.34 21.65
CA GLY A 375 17.16 -16.75 20.24
C GLY A 375 17.54 -18.23 20.05
N PRO A 376 17.09 -18.89 18.96
CA PRO A 376 17.15 -20.34 18.85
C PRO A 376 18.59 -20.88 18.77
N GLU A 377 18.88 -21.86 19.62
CA GLU A 377 20.09 -22.68 19.55
C GLU A 377 20.19 -23.36 18.19
N ALA A 378 21.07 -22.84 17.32
CA ALA A 378 21.52 -23.59 16.16
C ALA A 378 22.52 -24.65 16.64
N GLU A 379 22.20 -25.94 16.42
CA GLU A 379 23.11 -27.06 16.70
C GLU A 379 24.43 -26.91 15.93
N ALA A 380 25.42 -26.29 16.56
CA ALA A 380 26.78 -26.19 16.07
C ALA A 380 27.68 -27.12 16.91
N GLY A 381 28.07 -28.24 16.31
CA GLY A 381 28.92 -29.25 16.96
C GLY A 381 30.24 -28.66 17.45
N GLN A 382 30.61 -29.01 18.68
CA GLN A 382 31.85 -28.56 19.31
C GLN A 382 33.08 -29.06 18.55
N ALA A 383 33.95 -28.13 18.16
CA ALA A 383 35.29 -28.42 17.68
C ALA A 383 36.27 -27.43 18.34
N GLU A 384 36.91 -27.86 19.44
CA GLU A 384 38.01 -27.13 20.03
C GLU A 384 39.22 -27.14 19.09
N SER A 385 39.77 -25.96 18.78
CA SER A 385 41.12 -25.82 18.25
C SER A 385 41.84 -24.67 18.93
N GLN A 386 42.76 -25.02 19.83
CA GLN A 386 43.66 -24.07 20.50
C GLN A 386 44.68 -23.53 19.48
N GLN A 387 44.95 -22.21 19.48
CA GLN A 387 46.11 -21.64 18.79
C GLN A 387 46.84 -20.58 19.66
N PRO A 388 48.18 -20.49 19.55
CA PRO A 388 49.04 -19.72 20.45
C PRO A 388 49.11 -18.22 20.11
N PRO A 389 49.64 -17.35 21.00
CA PRO A 389 49.61 -15.90 20.82
C PRO A 389 50.58 -15.39 19.74
N PRO A 390 50.21 -14.37 18.96
CA PRO A 390 51.08 -13.75 17.96
C PRO A 390 51.99 -12.67 18.56
N THR A 391 53.20 -12.56 18.02
CA THR A 391 54.17 -11.48 18.32
C THR A 391 53.94 -10.22 17.48
N THR A 392 54.31 -9.07 18.03
CA THR A 392 54.28 -7.73 17.41
C THR A 392 55.19 -7.59 16.18
N ASP A 393 54.69 -6.99 15.09
CA ASP A 393 55.08 -5.62 14.69
C ASP A 393 54.21 -5.03 13.54
N GLN A 394 53.61 -3.85 13.78
CA GLN A 394 53.17 -2.75 12.86
C GLN A 394 52.45 -3.02 11.49
N PRO A 395 51.73 -2.02 10.90
CA PRO A 395 51.24 -0.75 11.43
C PRO A 395 49.71 -0.63 11.46
N VAL A 396 49.20 0.39 12.16
CA VAL A 396 47.77 0.60 12.47
C VAL A 396 46.98 1.23 11.30
N PRO A 397 45.93 0.58 10.77
CA PRO A 397 44.80 1.27 10.16
C PRO A 397 43.82 1.71 11.27
N LEU A 398 43.20 2.88 11.11
CA LEU A 398 42.23 3.46 12.06
C LEU A 398 41.05 2.51 12.31
N THR A 399 41.14 1.72 13.38
CA THR A 399 40.06 0.87 13.87
C THR A 399 39.00 1.73 14.54
N ALA A 400 37.91 1.99 13.82
CA ALA A 400 36.65 2.28 14.47
C ALA A 400 36.25 1.06 15.29
N THR A 401 36.43 1.13 16.61
CA THR A 401 36.06 0.06 17.55
C THR A 401 34.55 -0.10 17.56
N ALA A 402 34.05 -1.01 16.71
CA ALA A 402 32.63 -1.24 16.51
C ALA A 402 32.01 -2.05 17.66
N THR A 403 31.90 -1.44 18.83
CA THR A 403 31.14 -1.98 19.97
C THR A 403 29.72 -1.42 19.95
N ALA A 404 28.96 -1.77 18.91
CA ALA A 404 27.56 -1.34 18.73
C ALA A 404 26.58 -2.47 19.07
N THR A 405 26.74 -3.07 20.26
CA THR A 405 25.77 -4.00 20.88
C THR A 405 24.77 -3.25 21.76
N ALA A 406 24.42 -2.02 21.36
CA ALA A 406 23.50 -1.16 22.08
C ALA A 406 22.10 -1.26 21.46
N THR A 407 21.13 -1.69 22.26
CA THR A 407 19.71 -1.59 21.94
C THR A 407 19.33 -0.12 21.68
N ALA A 408 19.32 0.27 20.42
CA ALA A 408 19.08 1.65 20.04
C ALA A 408 17.57 1.93 20.02
N THR A 409 17.07 2.46 21.15
CA THR A 409 15.74 3.05 21.27
C THR A 409 15.81 4.55 21.01
N THR A 410 14.70 5.16 20.63
CA THR A 410 14.57 6.62 20.46
C THR A 410 13.35 7.12 21.20
N GLU A 411 13.49 8.21 21.92
CA GLU A 411 12.43 8.81 22.72
C GLU A 411 11.81 10.00 21.97
N VAL A 412 10.49 10.12 22.07
CA VAL A 412 9.73 11.28 21.58
C VAL A 412 8.87 11.78 22.74
N GLU A 413 9.18 12.97 23.23
CA GLU A 413 8.40 13.62 24.28
C GLU A 413 7.16 14.31 23.71
N ALA A 414 6.01 14.06 24.31
CA ALA A 414 4.77 14.79 24.09
C ALA A 414 4.47 15.68 25.32
N GLU A 415 3.25 16.21 25.43
CA GLU A 415 2.85 17.03 26.59
C GLU A 415 2.74 16.19 27.88
N ASP A 416 2.03 15.06 27.83
CA ASP A 416 1.72 14.22 29.00
C ASP A 416 2.52 12.90 29.08
N PHE A 417 3.13 12.48 27.98
CA PHE A 417 3.78 11.18 27.86
C PHE A 417 5.13 11.23 27.12
N VAL A 418 5.88 10.13 27.20
CA VAL A 418 7.07 9.85 26.40
C VAL A 418 6.85 8.56 25.62
N ASP A 419 7.03 8.61 24.31
CA ASP A 419 6.98 7.46 23.42
C ASP A 419 8.41 6.92 23.22
N VAL A 420 8.70 5.75 23.80
CA VAL A 420 9.95 5.00 23.60
C VAL A 420 9.77 4.08 22.38
N LYS A 421 10.54 4.32 21.34
CA LYS A 421 10.43 3.65 20.03
C LYS A 421 11.62 2.71 19.79
N SER A 422 11.36 1.52 19.27
CA SER A 422 12.38 0.53 18.85
C SER A 422 12.06 -0.01 17.46
N CYS A 423 13.00 -0.76 16.86
CA CYS A 423 12.77 -1.46 15.59
C CYS A 423 12.69 -2.98 15.79
N GLU A 424 11.51 -3.51 15.48
CA GLU A 424 11.23 -4.93 15.35
C GLU A 424 11.61 -5.44 13.95
N THR A 425 12.09 -6.68 13.90
CA THR A 425 12.57 -7.38 12.70
C THR A 425 11.93 -8.76 12.53
N ASP A 426 11.42 -9.39 13.60
CA ASP A 426 10.59 -10.59 13.44
C ASP A 426 9.18 -10.21 12.96
N SER A 427 8.84 -10.68 11.77
CA SER A 427 7.49 -10.59 11.18
C SER A 427 6.34 -11.05 12.07
N LYS A 428 6.58 -11.92 13.06
CA LYS A 428 5.56 -12.48 13.95
C LYS A 428 5.48 -11.80 15.32
N ALA A 429 6.50 -11.04 15.71
CA ALA A 429 6.50 -10.30 16.96
C ALA A 429 5.39 -9.24 16.97
N THR A 430 4.86 -8.92 18.15
CA THR A 430 3.79 -7.92 18.28
C THR A 430 4.37 -6.52 18.41
N THR A 431 3.93 -5.62 17.54
CA THR A 431 4.29 -4.19 17.56
C THR A 431 3.09 -3.34 17.94
N THR A 432 3.34 -2.33 18.76
CA THR A 432 2.33 -1.39 19.25
C THR A 432 2.48 -0.04 18.55
N GLU A 433 1.37 0.53 18.09
CA GLU A 433 1.25 1.86 17.50
C GLU A 433 0.11 2.63 18.20
N TYR A 434 0.22 3.96 18.27
CA TYR A 434 -0.78 4.83 18.90
C TYR A 434 -1.30 5.85 17.89
N VAL A 435 -2.63 6.01 17.79
CA VAL A 435 -3.32 6.99 16.93
C VAL A 435 -4.12 7.94 17.83
N GLY A 436 -3.49 9.05 18.21
CA GLY A 436 -3.97 9.87 19.32
C GLY A 436 -3.92 9.07 20.62
N ASP A 437 -5.06 8.93 21.28
CA ASP A 437 -5.23 8.14 22.51
C ASP A 437 -5.48 6.65 22.24
N HIS A 438 -5.79 6.29 20.98
CA HIS A 438 -6.11 4.92 20.62
C HIS A 438 -4.85 4.06 20.45
N VAL A 439 -4.86 2.85 21.01
CA VAL A 439 -3.75 1.89 20.93
C VAL A 439 -4.05 0.74 19.97
N PHE A 440 -3.07 0.34 19.17
CA PHE A 440 -3.19 -0.76 18.21
C PHE A 440 -1.99 -1.70 18.34
N THR A 441 -2.26 -2.99 18.54
CA THR A 441 -1.28 -4.07 18.56
C THR A 441 -1.48 -4.98 17.36
N ASN A 442 -0.41 -5.22 16.60
CA ASN A 442 -0.46 -6.04 15.39
C ASN A 442 0.85 -6.84 15.23
N PRO A 443 0.85 -8.01 14.56
CA PRO A 443 2.10 -8.66 14.15
C PRO A 443 2.92 -7.75 13.23
N ALA A 444 4.22 -7.61 13.44
CA ALA A 444 5.08 -6.64 12.74
C ALA A 444 5.05 -6.78 11.20
N GLY A 445 4.88 -8.01 10.72
CA GLY A 445 4.76 -8.35 9.30
C GLY A 445 3.45 -7.86 8.67
N SER A 446 2.37 -7.70 9.44
CA SER A 446 1.04 -7.33 8.98
C SER A 446 0.93 -5.87 8.47
N PHE A 447 -0.26 -5.49 8.02
CA PHE A 447 -0.54 -4.14 7.56
C PHE A 447 -1.02 -3.23 8.71
N PHE A 448 -0.42 -2.05 8.79
CA PHE A 448 -0.99 -0.85 9.41
C PHE A 448 -0.42 0.35 8.66
N GLN A 449 -1.05 1.50 8.81
CA GLN A 449 -0.69 2.70 8.06
C GLN A 449 0.76 3.15 8.37
N ASN A 450 1.56 3.35 7.33
CA ASN A 450 3.01 3.51 7.46
C ASN A 450 3.47 4.92 7.86
N ASN A 451 2.56 5.90 7.93
CA ASN A 451 2.82 7.25 8.39
C ASN A 451 1.91 7.52 9.59
N ASN A 452 2.40 7.28 10.80
CA ASN A 452 1.58 7.50 12.00
C ASN A 452 1.33 9.01 12.26
N SER A 453 2.26 9.89 11.84
CA SER A 453 2.16 11.32 12.13
C SER A 453 0.91 12.00 11.54
N ILE A 454 0.43 11.56 10.37
CA ILE A 454 -0.78 12.10 9.74
C ILE A 454 -2.09 11.49 10.28
N LEU A 455 -2.04 10.32 10.94
CA LEU A 455 -3.23 9.58 11.33
C LEU A 455 -4.18 10.36 12.25
N PRO A 456 -3.73 11.09 13.30
CA PRO A 456 -4.65 11.88 14.12
C PRO A 456 -5.38 12.97 13.33
N ARG A 457 -4.70 13.63 12.38
CA ARG A 457 -5.31 14.65 11.51
C ARG A 457 -6.32 14.03 10.54
N PHE A 458 -6.00 12.85 10.03
CA PHE A 458 -6.83 12.10 9.09
C PHE A 458 -8.09 11.52 9.74
N THR A 459 -7.97 10.83 10.88
CA THR A 459 -9.13 10.29 11.60
C THR A 459 -10.02 11.38 12.18
N ALA A 460 -9.46 12.51 12.62
CA ALA A 460 -10.24 13.70 12.99
C ALA A 460 -11.05 14.25 11.79
N TYR A 461 -10.40 14.47 10.62
CA TYR A 461 -11.11 14.94 9.42
C TYR A 461 -12.27 14.02 9.01
N VAL A 462 -12.05 12.70 9.10
CA VAL A 462 -13.08 11.68 8.83
C VAL A 462 -14.20 11.78 9.87
N ARG A 463 -13.88 11.82 11.18
CA ARG A 463 -14.86 11.97 12.27
C ARG A 463 -15.73 13.22 12.10
N ASP A 464 -15.15 14.34 11.72
CA ASP A 464 -15.85 15.62 11.51
C ASP A 464 -16.84 15.62 10.33
N ARG A 465 -16.73 14.65 9.40
CA ARG A 465 -17.48 14.61 8.14
C ARG A 465 -18.16 13.28 7.84
N ILE A 466 -18.00 12.26 8.67
CA ILE A 466 -18.64 10.96 8.45
C ILE A 466 -20.15 11.02 8.68
N LEU A 467 -20.62 11.92 9.54
CA LEU A 467 -22.03 12.26 9.70
C LEU A 467 -22.39 13.44 8.78
N PRO A 468 -23.61 13.47 8.20
CA PRO A 468 -24.10 14.63 7.45
C PRO A 468 -24.34 15.84 8.40
N PRO A 469 -24.40 17.07 7.87
CA PRO A 469 -24.84 18.24 8.63
C PRO A 469 -26.21 18.00 9.31
N PRO A 470 -26.48 18.58 10.49
CA PRO A 470 -27.67 18.26 11.31
C PRO A 470 -29.03 18.69 10.75
N SER A 471 -29.13 19.03 9.47
CA SER A 471 -30.36 19.40 8.77
C SER A 471 -30.93 18.24 7.94
N SER A 472 -32.13 17.80 8.31
CA SER A 472 -33.05 16.91 7.57
C SER A 472 -32.56 15.51 7.19
N GLY A 473 -32.85 14.53 8.06
CA GLY A 473 -32.78 13.10 7.76
C GLY A 473 -32.98 12.23 9.00
N THR A 474 -33.12 10.92 8.80
CA THR A 474 -32.95 9.94 9.88
C THR A 474 -31.51 10.01 10.39
N PRO A 475 -31.26 10.08 11.72
CA PRO A 475 -29.89 10.14 12.24
C PRO A 475 -29.14 8.86 11.92
N ILE A 476 -27.90 8.98 11.43
CA ILE A 476 -26.99 7.85 11.27
C ILE A 476 -26.55 7.40 12.67
N LYS A 477 -26.73 6.11 12.97
CA LYS A 477 -26.38 5.48 14.25
C LYS A 477 -25.36 4.35 14.10
N TYR A 478 -25.21 3.80 12.89
CA TYR A 478 -24.43 2.59 12.64
C TYR A 478 -23.31 2.84 11.64
N LEU A 479 -22.15 2.25 11.90
CA LEU A 479 -21.00 2.22 10.99
C LEU A 479 -20.77 0.78 10.51
N ILE A 480 -20.56 0.64 9.20
CA ILE A 480 -19.93 -0.55 8.61
C ILE A 480 -18.59 -0.12 8.05
N ASP A 481 -17.50 -0.72 8.53
CA ASP A 481 -16.13 -0.49 8.09
C ASP A 481 -15.71 -1.69 7.23
N ALA A 482 -15.79 -1.56 5.90
CA ALA A 482 -15.46 -2.62 4.96
C ALA A 482 -14.00 -2.51 4.54
N TYR A 483 -13.31 -3.67 4.52
CA TYR A 483 -11.85 -3.77 4.46
C TYR A 483 -11.19 -3.20 5.73
N SER A 484 -11.79 -3.45 6.90
CA SER A 484 -11.41 -2.82 8.18
C SER A 484 -9.98 -3.12 8.64
N GLY A 485 -9.31 -4.15 8.09
CA GLY A 485 -8.02 -4.63 8.54
C GLY A 485 -8.03 -4.93 10.05
N SER A 486 -7.15 -4.26 10.80
CA SER A 486 -7.08 -4.35 12.27
C SER A 486 -7.93 -3.32 13.03
N GLY A 487 -8.95 -2.75 12.37
CA GLY A 487 -10.03 -1.98 12.97
C GLY A 487 -9.78 -0.47 13.10
N LEU A 488 -8.94 0.13 12.25
CA LEU A 488 -8.56 1.54 12.38
C LEU A 488 -9.77 2.49 12.44
N PHE A 489 -10.66 2.44 11.44
CA PHE A 489 -11.85 3.30 11.43
C PHE A 489 -12.90 2.82 12.43
N THR A 490 -13.17 1.51 12.48
CA THR A 490 -14.10 0.90 13.46
C THR A 490 -13.86 1.41 14.88
N ILE A 491 -12.60 1.43 15.33
CA ILE A 491 -12.19 1.81 16.69
C ILE A 491 -12.12 3.33 16.84
N THR A 492 -11.40 4.04 15.95
CA THR A 492 -11.21 5.50 16.11
C THR A 492 -12.47 6.33 15.88
N LEU A 493 -13.50 5.76 15.24
CA LEU A 493 -14.80 6.39 15.00
C LEU A 493 -15.91 5.85 15.90
N ALA A 494 -15.66 4.81 16.72
CA ALA A 494 -16.69 4.15 17.55
C ALA A 494 -17.51 5.14 18.40
N SER A 495 -16.88 6.20 18.91
CA SER A 495 -17.56 7.22 19.73
C SER A 495 -18.64 8.02 19.00
N ALA A 496 -18.62 8.06 17.66
CA ALA A 496 -19.63 8.75 16.84
C ALA A 496 -20.88 7.88 16.55
N PHE A 497 -20.85 6.58 16.89
CA PHE A 497 -21.89 5.62 16.54
C PHE A 497 -22.43 4.87 17.76
N GLN A 498 -23.68 4.42 17.65
CA GLN A 498 -24.27 3.48 18.61
C GLN A 498 -23.55 2.13 18.54
N HIS A 499 -23.32 1.62 17.32
CA HIS A 499 -22.57 0.39 17.07
C HIS A 499 -21.79 0.48 15.74
N SER A 500 -20.62 -0.15 15.69
CA SER A 500 -19.74 -0.22 14.52
C SER A 500 -19.35 -1.68 14.20
N THR A 501 -19.43 -2.08 12.93
CA THR A 501 -18.98 -3.41 12.47
C THR A 501 -17.84 -3.32 11.48
N GLY A 502 -16.67 -3.84 11.86
CA GLY A 502 -15.52 -4.01 10.96
C GLY A 502 -15.56 -5.35 10.24
N ILE A 503 -15.34 -5.35 8.93
CA ILE A 503 -15.41 -6.55 8.09
C ILE A 503 -14.20 -6.61 7.16
N ASP A 504 -13.48 -7.73 7.21
CA ASP A 504 -12.31 -8.00 6.38
C ASP A 504 -12.23 -9.50 6.04
N ILE A 505 -11.56 -9.85 4.94
CA ILE A 505 -11.32 -11.25 4.56
C ILE A 505 -10.19 -11.89 5.39
N ALA A 506 -9.27 -11.09 5.92
CA ALA A 506 -8.13 -11.56 6.70
C ALA A 506 -8.51 -11.86 8.16
N ALA A 507 -8.79 -13.13 8.45
CA ALA A 507 -9.13 -13.59 9.79
C ALA A 507 -8.11 -13.19 10.88
N ASP A 508 -6.81 -13.19 10.57
CA ASP A 508 -5.76 -12.74 11.47
C ASP A 508 -5.86 -11.23 11.79
N SER A 509 -6.17 -10.41 10.80
CA SER A 509 -6.40 -8.97 10.99
C SER A 509 -7.65 -8.71 11.83
N ILE A 510 -8.72 -9.50 11.64
CA ILE A 510 -9.93 -9.47 12.47
C ILE A 510 -9.66 -9.92 13.90
N ALA A 511 -8.75 -10.87 14.13
CA ALA A 511 -8.30 -11.24 15.48
C ALA A 511 -7.55 -10.08 16.15
N SER A 512 -6.64 -9.40 15.45
CA SER A 512 -6.02 -8.16 15.92
C SER A 512 -7.06 -7.06 16.17
N ALA A 513 -8.07 -6.90 15.31
CA ALA A 513 -9.11 -5.88 15.46
C ALA A 513 -9.93 -6.06 16.75
N ARG A 514 -10.33 -7.30 17.09
CA ARG A 514 -11.00 -7.62 18.36
C ARG A 514 -10.11 -7.32 19.57
N SER A 515 -8.83 -7.70 19.50
CA SER A 515 -7.86 -7.39 20.55
C SER A 515 -7.68 -5.89 20.72
N ASN A 516 -7.58 -5.13 19.62
CA ASN A 516 -7.45 -3.68 19.62
C ASN A 516 -8.70 -3.02 20.20
N ALA A 517 -9.90 -3.45 19.86
CA ALA A 517 -11.14 -2.93 20.46
C ALA A 517 -11.15 -3.12 21.98
N SER A 518 -10.79 -4.31 22.47
CA SER A 518 -10.64 -4.57 23.90
C SER A 518 -9.58 -3.69 24.57
N LEU A 519 -8.44 -3.44 23.92
CA LEU A 519 -7.39 -2.53 24.44
C LEU A 519 -7.85 -1.07 24.50
N ASN A 520 -8.85 -0.68 23.69
CA ASN A 520 -9.46 0.65 23.68
C ASN A 520 -10.74 0.72 24.54
N GLY A 521 -11.06 -0.32 25.32
CA GLY A 521 -12.25 -0.35 26.18
C GLY A 521 -13.58 -0.46 25.42
N LEU A 522 -13.56 -0.92 24.16
CA LEU A 522 -14.74 -1.10 23.32
C LEU A 522 -15.19 -2.57 23.39
N GLY A 523 -16.36 -2.80 23.98
CA GLY A 523 -17.00 -4.12 24.05
C GLY A 523 -17.82 -4.48 22.81
N ASP A 524 -18.33 -5.72 22.78
CA ASP A 524 -19.19 -6.25 21.70
C ASP A 524 -20.50 -5.45 21.53
N ASP A 525 -20.92 -4.70 22.56
CA ASP A 525 -22.05 -3.77 22.55
C ASP A 525 -21.79 -2.48 21.76
N ARG A 526 -20.52 -2.19 21.45
CA ARG A 526 -20.07 -1.01 20.68
C ARG A 526 -19.42 -1.36 19.36
N CYS A 527 -18.63 -2.44 19.32
CA CYS A 527 -17.88 -2.84 18.13
C CYS A 527 -17.96 -4.36 17.91
N SER A 528 -18.19 -4.77 16.67
CA SER A 528 -18.11 -6.18 16.26
C SER A 528 -17.19 -6.33 15.05
N PHE A 529 -16.58 -7.51 14.91
CA PHE A 529 -15.65 -7.78 13.80
C PHE A 529 -15.94 -9.12 13.15
N ILE A 530 -16.09 -9.13 11.83
CA ILE A 530 -16.49 -10.29 11.02
C ILE A 530 -15.40 -10.61 10.01
N ALA A 531 -14.97 -11.88 9.97
CA ALA A 531 -14.10 -12.38 8.91
C ALA A 531 -14.98 -12.92 7.76
N ALA A 532 -15.11 -12.15 6.67
CA ALA A 532 -15.99 -12.47 5.54
C ALA A 532 -15.47 -11.87 4.22
N ASP A 533 -15.87 -12.46 3.10
CA ASP A 533 -15.65 -11.84 1.79
C ASP A 533 -16.57 -10.62 1.61
N ALA A 534 -16.06 -9.58 0.96
CA ALA A 534 -16.83 -8.38 0.67
C ALA A 534 -18.09 -8.69 -0.16
N GLY A 535 -18.03 -9.72 -1.01
CA GLY A 535 -19.12 -10.23 -1.83
C GLY A 535 -20.26 -10.93 -1.07
N GLU A 536 -20.22 -11.05 0.26
CA GLU A 536 -21.35 -11.54 1.08
C GLU A 536 -21.68 -10.59 2.26
N LEU A 537 -21.02 -9.42 2.30
CA LEU A 537 -20.88 -8.55 3.47
C LEU A 537 -22.22 -8.11 4.07
N PHE A 538 -23.16 -7.65 3.24
CA PHE A 538 -24.45 -7.14 3.71
C PHE A 538 -25.48 -8.23 4.03
N GLY A 539 -25.17 -9.51 3.77
CA GLY A 539 -26.05 -10.63 4.14
C GLY A 539 -26.05 -10.94 5.64
N SER A 540 -25.03 -10.47 6.37
CA SER A 540 -24.80 -10.80 7.79
C SER A 540 -24.98 -9.61 8.75
N VAL A 541 -25.19 -8.39 8.24
CA VAL A 541 -25.28 -7.16 9.06
C VAL A 541 -26.73 -6.69 9.16
N ALA A 542 -27.23 -6.54 10.39
CA ALA A 542 -28.63 -6.24 10.68
C ALA A 542 -28.94 -4.74 10.88
N TYR A 543 -28.25 -3.83 10.18
CA TYR A 543 -28.45 -2.39 10.34
C TYR A 543 -29.46 -1.80 9.33
N PRO A 544 -30.35 -0.88 9.78
CA PRO A 544 -31.19 -0.11 8.86
C PRO A 544 -30.33 0.77 7.96
N ALA A 545 -30.48 0.62 6.64
CA ALA A 545 -29.69 1.35 5.65
C ALA A 545 -29.77 2.88 5.80
N ASP A 546 -30.94 3.40 6.15
CA ASP A 546 -31.20 4.83 6.39
C ASP A 546 -30.46 5.39 7.62
N GLU A 547 -30.02 4.51 8.52
CA GLU A 547 -29.30 4.84 9.76
C GLU A 547 -27.82 4.43 9.69
N THR A 548 -27.33 4.01 8.52
CA THR A 548 -26.00 3.42 8.34
C THR A 548 -25.11 4.27 7.42
N VAL A 549 -23.85 4.44 7.83
CA VAL A 549 -22.74 4.86 6.96
C VAL A 549 -21.82 3.68 6.67
N VAL A 550 -21.30 3.60 5.46
CA VAL A 550 -20.26 2.62 5.08
C VAL A 550 -18.94 3.34 4.84
N VAL A 551 -17.88 2.94 5.56
CA VAL A 551 -16.49 3.29 5.24
C VAL A 551 -15.90 2.19 4.35
N LEU A 552 -15.14 2.60 3.34
CA LEU A 552 -14.43 1.71 2.41
C LEU A 552 -12.93 2.06 2.42
N ASP A 553 -12.05 1.10 2.72
CA ASP A 553 -10.59 1.22 2.52
C ASP A 553 -10.04 0.04 1.68
N PRO A 554 -10.48 -0.13 0.41
CA PRO A 554 -10.15 -1.30 -0.40
C PRO A 554 -8.67 -1.30 -0.84
N PRO A 555 -8.12 -2.50 -1.14
CA PRO A 555 -6.78 -2.62 -1.73
C PRO A 555 -6.67 -1.88 -3.06
N ARG A 556 -5.44 -1.63 -3.54
CA ARG A 556 -5.12 -0.85 -4.76
C ARG A 556 -5.92 -1.18 -6.04
N LYS A 557 -6.53 -2.36 -6.16
CA LYS A 557 -7.42 -2.73 -7.27
C LYS A 557 -8.82 -2.07 -7.22
N GLY A 558 -9.15 -1.39 -6.13
CA GLY A 558 -10.47 -0.87 -5.82
C GLY A 558 -11.43 -1.96 -5.32
N CYS A 559 -12.72 -1.64 -5.31
CA CYS A 559 -13.78 -2.57 -5.01
C CYS A 559 -14.05 -3.52 -6.21
N ASP A 560 -14.50 -4.74 -5.92
CA ASP A 560 -15.00 -5.65 -6.95
C ASP A 560 -16.45 -5.33 -7.31
N ALA A 561 -16.86 -5.64 -8.54
CA ALA A 561 -18.17 -5.25 -9.07
C ALA A 561 -19.35 -5.79 -8.24
N ASP A 562 -19.25 -7.02 -7.74
CA ASP A 562 -20.28 -7.65 -6.92
C ASP A 562 -20.45 -6.96 -5.56
N PHE A 563 -19.35 -6.42 -4.99
CA PHE A 563 -19.41 -5.61 -3.78
C PHE A 563 -20.11 -4.27 -4.03
N LEU A 564 -19.77 -3.57 -5.11
CA LEU A 564 -20.43 -2.30 -5.46
C LEU A 564 -21.93 -2.49 -5.74
N ALA A 565 -22.31 -3.60 -6.38
CA ALA A 565 -23.72 -3.96 -6.59
C ALA A 565 -24.46 -4.20 -5.26
N GLN A 566 -23.82 -4.88 -4.30
CA GLN A 566 -24.41 -5.12 -2.99
C GLN A 566 -24.48 -3.86 -2.13
N LEU A 567 -23.43 -3.03 -2.12
CA LEU A 567 -23.41 -1.74 -1.44
C LEU A 567 -24.55 -0.83 -1.93
N ARG A 568 -24.78 -0.80 -3.25
CA ARG A 568 -25.92 -0.08 -3.83
C ARG A 568 -27.28 -0.70 -3.50
N ARG A 569 -27.37 -2.02 -3.35
CA ARG A 569 -28.61 -2.71 -2.94
C ARG A 569 -28.92 -2.53 -1.45
N PHE A 570 -27.91 -2.57 -0.59
CA PHE A 570 -28.02 -2.22 0.82
C PHE A 570 -28.39 -0.75 0.97
N ALA A 571 -27.86 0.11 0.10
CA ALA A 571 -28.24 1.52 -0.03
C ALA A 571 -28.03 2.34 1.27
N PRO A 572 -26.85 2.31 1.91
CA PRO A 572 -26.57 3.09 3.12
C PRO A 572 -26.80 4.60 2.89
N ARG A 573 -27.17 5.33 3.94
CA ARG A 573 -27.42 6.78 3.85
C ARG A 573 -26.22 7.57 3.30
N ARG A 574 -25.01 7.15 3.67
CA ARG A 574 -23.75 7.83 3.36
C ARG A 574 -22.64 6.81 3.12
N ILE A 575 -21.69 7.14 2.26
CA ILE A 575 -20.48 6.35 1.99
C ILE A 575 -19.27 7.25 2.15
N LEU A 576 -18.23 6.78 2.83
CA LEU A 576 -16.93 7.42 2.89
C LEU A 576 -15.89 6.46 2.32
N TYR A 577 -15.27 6.85 1.21
CA TYR A 577 -14.33 6.03 0.46
C TYR A 577 -12.92 6.59 0.64
N VAL A 578 -12.03 5.81 1.26
CA VAL A 578 -10.59 6.04 1.37
C VAL A 578 -9.85 5.20 0.31
N SER A 579 -8.81 5.74 -0.34
CA SER A 579 -8.00 4.92 -1.24
C SER A 579 -6.61 5.44 -1.55
N CYS A 580 -5.64 4.54 -1.45
CA CYS A 580 -4.26 4.74 -1.91
C CYS A 580 -4.09 4.61 -3.44
N ASN A 581 -5.18 4.37 -4.19
CA ASN A 581 -5.22 4.43 -5.64
C ASN A 581 -6.45 5.24 -6.11
N VAL A 582 -6.25 6.55 -6.26
CA VAL A 582 -7.31 7.49 -6.67
C VAL A 582 -7.93 7.19 -8.03
N HIS A 583 -7.25 6.44 -8.91
CA HIS A 583 -7.75 6.07 -10.24
C HIS A 583 -8.81 4.97 -10.17
N THR A 584 -8.60 3.93 -9.34
CA THR A 584 -9.64 2.91 -9.10
C THR A 584 -10.76 3.45 -8.21
N GLN A 585 -10.46 4.32 -7.23
CA GLN A 585 -11.50 5.06 -6.50
C GLN A 585 -12.39 5.87 -7.45
N ALA A 586 -11.82 6.62 -8.39
CA ALA A 586 -12.59 7.42 -9.34
C ALA A 586 -13.56 6.55 -10.16
N ARG A 587 -13.10 5.40 -10.67
CA ARG A 587 -13.96 4.40 -11.33
C ARG A 587 -15.11 3.94 -10.44
N ASP A 588 -14.79 3.51 -9.22
CA ASP A 588 -15.75 2.88 -8.30
C ASP A 588 -16.80 3.90 -7.82
N VAL A 589 -16.37 5.14 -7.51
CA VAL A 589 -17.26 6.28 -7.27
C VAL A 589 -18.11 6.60 -8.51
N GLY A 590 -17.54 6.49 -9.71
CA GLY A 590 -18.27 6.61 -10.97
C GLY A 590 -19.46 5.64 -11.08
N VAL A 591 -19.25 4.37 -10.69
CA VAL A 591 -20.32 3.35 -10.63
C VAL A 591 -21.40 3.73 -9.62
N LEU A 592 -21.03 4.23 -8.44
CA LEU A 592 -21.98 4.65 -7.40
C LEU A 592 -22.82 5.87 -7.82
N VAL A 593 -22.22 6.81 -8.57
CA VAL A 593 -22.87 8.08 -8.98
C VAL A 593 -23.75 7.93 -10.22
N ARG A 594 -23.31 7.16 -11.24
CA ARG A 594 -24.21 6.76 -12.33
C ARG A 594 -25.34 5.90 -11.80
N GLY A 595 -24.99 4.89 -11.01
CA GLY A 595 -25.92 3.90 -10.49
C GLY A 595 -26.62 3.09 -11.58
N ASP A 596 -25.83 2.58 -12.53
CA ASP A 596 -26.31 1.73 -13.62
C ASP A 596 -26.89 0.41 -13.06
N GLY A 597 -28.13 0.07 -13.37
CA GLY A 597 -28.80 -1.12 -12.83
C GLY A 597 -29.44 -0.92 -11.44
N GLN A 598 -29.68 -2.02 -10.71
CA GLN A 598 -30.46 -2.01 -9.48
C GLN A 598 -29.73 -1.41 -8.26
N GLY A 599 -30.49 -0.78 -7.36
CA GLY A 599 -29.98 -0.16 -6.13
C GLY A 599 -29.80 1.36 -6.22
N ALA A 600 -29.44 1.99 -5.11
CA ALA A 600 -29.39 3.44 -4.96
C ALA A 600 -28.33 4.12 -5.84
N ARG A 601 -28.53 5.42 -6.07
CA ARG A 601 -27.58 6.36 -6.66
C ARG A 601 -26.98 7.25 -5.57
N TYR A 602 -25.78 7.74 -5.82
CA TYR A 602 -25.07 8.63 -4.91
C TYR A 602 -24.67 9.95 -5.57
N ALA A 603 -24.54 11.00 -4.77
CA ALA A 603 -23.92 12.26 -5.16
C ALA A 603 -22.64 12.45 -4.34
N ILE A 604 -21.57 12.93 -4.99
CA ILE A 604 -20.31 13.23 -4.32
C ILE A 604 -20.47 14.56 -3.57
N GLU A 605 -20.28 14.55 -2.25
CA GLU A 605 -20.28 15.76 -1.42
C GLU A 605 -18.93 16.46 -1.47
N SER A 606 -17.83 15.71 -1.33
CA SER A 606 -16.48 16.27 -1.29
C SER A 606 -15.43 15.25 -1.74
N LEU A 607 -14.36 15.77 -2.34
CA LEU A 607 -13.15 15.03 -2.72
C LEU A 607 -11.93 15.76 -2.16
N VAL A 608 -11.04 15.06 -1.47
CA VAL A 608 -9.78 15.64 -0.96
C VAL A 608 -8.65 14.61 -1.00
N GLY A 609 -7.42 15.07 -1.18
CA GLY A 609 -6.21 14.24 -1.03
C GLY A 609 -5.60 14.37 0.37
N PHE A 610 -4.98 13.31 0.87
CA PHE A 610 -4.08 13.33 2.02
C PHE A 610 -2.69 12.87 1.62
N ASP A 611 -1.67 13.55 2.13
CA ASP A 611 -0.29 13.18 1.88
C ASP A 611 0.24 12.17 2.93
N PHE A 612 -0.15 10.91 2.78
CA PHE A 612 0.43 9.82 3.59
C PHE A 612 1.91 9.55 3.27
N PHE A 613 2.40 9.99 2.10
CA PHE A 613 3.72 9.65 1.58
C PHE A 613 4.45 10.89 1.01
N PRO A 614 4.87 11.84 1.86
CA PRO A 614 5.70 12.96 1.44
C PRO A 614 6.95 12.52 0.68
N GLN A 615 7.45 13.38 -0.20
CA GLN A 615 8.56 13.11 -1.14
C GLN A 615 8.24 12.09 -2.25
N THR A 616 7.00 11.60 -2.33
CA THR A 616 6.56 10.62 -3.35
C THR A 616 5.34 11.11 -4.14
N GLY A 617 5.11 10.52 -5.31
CA GLY A 617 3.92 10.75 -6.14
C GLY A 617 2.60 10.22 -5.58
N HIS A 618 2.60 9.47 -4.47
CA HIS A 618 1.36 8.88 -3.92
C HIS A 618 0.50 9.90 -3.18
N VAL A 619 -0.81 9.80 -3.37
CA VAL A 619 -1.85 10.56 -2.66
C VAL A 619 -2.94 9.59 -2.19
N GLU A 620 -3.42 9.80 -0.98
CA GLU A 620 -4.54 9.05 -0.40
C GLU A 620 -5.83 9.84 -0.65
N GLY A 621 -6.76 9.33 -1.45
CA GLY A 621 -8.00 10.03 -1.77
C GLY A 621 -9.09 9.75 -0.75
N VAL A 622 -9.80 10.78 -0.28
CA VAL A 622 -11.04 10.65 0.49
C VAL A 622 -12.19 11.23 -0.32
N ALA A 623 -13.18 10.39 -0.62
CA ALA A 623 -14.43 10.77 -1.26
C ALA A 623 -15.60 10.53 -0.30
N ILE A 624 -16.45 11.54 -0.13
CA ILE A 624 -17.66 11.44 0.71
C ILE A 624 -18.87 11.51 -0.22
N LEU A 625 -19.79 10.56 -0.09
CA LEU A 625 -20.95 10.42 -0.96
C LEU A 625 -22.24 10.33 -0.13
N ASN A 626 -23.27 11.04 -0.55
CA ASN A 626 -24.63 10.95 0.00
C ASN A 626 -25.52 10.15 -0.92
N ARG A 627 -26.40 9.33 -0.35
CA ARG A 627 -27.45 8.66 -1.11
C ARG A 627 -28.43 9.69 -1.66
N CYS A 628 -28.68 9.68 -2.96
CA CYS A 628 -29.73 10.48 -3.57
C CYS A 628 -31.09 9.98 -3.10
N GLU A 629 -32.02 10.89 -2.80
CA GLU A 629 -33.41 10.51 -2.56
C GLU A 629 -34.02 9.90 -3.82
N ALA A 630 -34.87 8.89 -3.64
CA ALA A 630 -35.57 8.28 -4.76
C ALA A 630 -36.55 9.30 -5.35
N GLN A 631 -36.41 9.62 -6.65
CA GLN A 631 -37.44 10.35 -7.37
C GLN A 631 -38.73 9.53 -7.35
N SER A 632 -39.74 10.03 -6.65
CA SER A 632 -41.04 9.36 -6.53
C SER A 632 -41.67 9.21 -7.92
N ALA A 633 -41.80 7.97 -8.39
CA ALA A 633 -42.43 7.67 -9.67
C ALA A 633 -43.95 7.96 -9.59
N GLY A 634 -44.33 9.20 -9.91
CA GLY A 634 -45.70 9.69 -9.76
C GLY A 634 -46.02 10.90 -10.63
N HIS A 635 -46.53 10.63 -11.84
CA HIS A 635 -47.40 11.50 -12.65
C HIS A 635 -47.06 13.01 -12.77
N SER A 636 -46.39 13.40 -13.85
CA SER A 636 -47.08 13.96 -15.03
C SER A 636 -46.08 14.48 -16.06
N ALA A 637 -46.38 14.31 -17.35
CA ALA A 637 -45.67 15.03 -18.40
C ALA A 637 -46.04 16.52 -18.35
N ALA A 638 -45.04 17.36 -18.06
CA ALA A 638 -45.06 18.79 -18.37
C ALA A 638 -43.62 19.29 -18.43
N ALA A 639 -43.04 19.32 -19.63
CA ALA A 639 -41.84 20.11 -19.86
C ALA A 639 -42.21 21.60 -19.67
N LYS A 640 -41.66 22.23 -18.64
CA LYS A 640 -41.58 23.68 -18.51
C LYS A 640 -40.21 24.06 -17.98
N ASP A 641 -39.62 25.01 -18.66
CA ASP A 641 -38.29 25.54 -18.39
C ASP A 641 -38.16 26.08 -16.95
N CYS A 642 -36.97 25.95 -16.39
CA CYS A 642 -36.50 26.84 -15.34
C CYS A 642 -35.06 27.29 -15.68
N PRO A 643 -34.72 28.58 -15.52
CA PRO A 643 -33.60 29.19 -16.22
C PRO A 643 -32.25 29.07 -15.49
N ALA A 644 -31.19 29.40 -16.22
CA ALA A 644 -29.84 29.58 -15.67
C ALA A 644 -29.71 30.88 -14.85
N ASN A 645 -28.66 30.91 -14.01
CA ASN A 645 -28.17 32.00 -13.15
C ASN A 645 -28.99 32.28 -11.87
N ILE A 646 -28.35 32.19 -10.70
CA ILE A 646 -27.46 33.23 -10.15
C ILE A 646 -26.16 32.56 -9.69
#